data_AF-A0A6L7JJ29-F1
#
_entry.id   AF-A0A6L7JJ29-F1
#
_cell.length_a   1.000
_cell.length_b   1.000
_cell.length_c   1.000
_cell.angle_alpha   90.00
_cell.angle_beta   90.00
_cell.angle_gamma   90.00
#
_symmetry.space_group_name_H-M   'P 1'
#
loop_
_entity.id
_entity.type
_entity.pdbx_description
1 polymer ?
#
loop_
_entity_poly.entity_id
_entity_poly.type
_entity_poly.pdbx_seq_one_letter_code
_entity_poly.pdbx_strand_id
1 'polypeptide(L)'
;MATAAPSPWLLRSRSPRGSSPRRRGGSQGRRSRSPLAMYGVDLTRRAGAGGLDRVIGRGAETRRVQEILLRRNKNNPLLVGDAGVGKTAIVEGLAQRIVAGRVPPQLLEQRLITLDLAAMIAGARYRGEFEQRIKLLLKEVAEAKDVILFIDEIHSILGAGGVSGTMDAAGLLKPALARGQIRVIGATTWREYRRFFVRDATLQRRFQTVAVEEPDPEDARAVLEGLRETYEEFHGLPISDEAIESAVRLSDRYIPDRQLPDKAIDLIDEALARRKTDRLMPPDEIKKMRKELTRFREKRAELAVDGDQADLLAEFAAESRLREKLIVARRRWYRRLQQSATPIDEKAVAEVVAGATGINLADLTATESGRYLELETRLRRSLVGQEQAAREVANSLKRAAAGLKARERPIGVLLLAGPSGVGKSELSELLAEFVSGSRDKLVRIDMSELSEPFSVSRLIGAPPGYVGYDEAGRLTEAVRREPYCVVLFDEIEKAHPQVLSLLLQIMDTGALTDAAGRKADFRHAIVLLSTTAGGRGGAGIGFAGSGPGRIEPVDPDRLAGELRRRLAPEFVNRIDRIVPFRELAEEDYREIARRLLAAVARRADGQGARIEFSGAVLEALIARALEAGNGARPLRAAVEHEIEEQLAAAMIAAGQDGPRDFEVGYEDGRFEVTESAAEPV
;
A
#
# COMPACT_ATOMS: atom_id res chain seq x y z
N MET A 1 -46.54 7.04 42.13
CA MET A 1 -45.50 6.12 41.61
C MET A 1 -45.75 5.97 40.11
N ALA A 2 -45.21 6.88 39.31
CA ALA A 2 -43.88 6.81 38.67
C ALA A 2 -44.02 6.33 37.21
N THR A 3 -44.52 7.23 36.37
CA THR A 3 -44.38 7.21 34.91
C THR A 3 -43.01 7.78 34.54
N ALA A 4 -42.12 6.96 33.98
CA ALA A 4 -40.83 7.39 33.46
C ALA A 4 -40.77 7.15 31.95
N ALA A 5 -40.84 8.24 31.20
CA ALA A 5 -40.54 8.29 29.77
C ALA A 5 -39.02 8.43 29.56
N PRO A 6 -38.43 7.82 28.51
CA PRO A 6 -37.02 8.01 28.17
C PRO A 6 -36.78 9.31 27.39
N SER A 7 -35.63 9.91 27.69
CA SER A 7 -35.16 11.24 27.30
C SER A 7 -34.88 11.44 25.80
N PRO A 8 -35.15 12.64 25.24
CA PRO A 8 -34.76 13.01 23.88
C PRO A 8 -33.47 13.86 23.88
N TRP A 9 -32.39 13.32 23.33
CA TRP A 9 -31.25 14.14 22.89
C TRP A 9 -31.44 14.46 21.41
N LEU A 10 -31.97 15.66 21.12
CA LEU A 10 -31.76 16.41 19.88
C LEU A 10 -32.52 17.73 20.03
N LEU A 11 -31.80 18.83 19.79
CA LEU A 11 -32.25 20.22 19.70
C LEU A 11 -32.34 21.02 21.01
N ARG A 12 -31.28 21.81 21.30
CA ARG A 12 -31.38 23.28 21.43
C ARG A 12 -30.03 23.93 21.71
N SER A 13 -29.68 24.93 20.89
CA SER A 13 -29.08 26.17 21.37
C SER A 13 -29.54 27.33 20.49
N ARG A 14 -30.77 27.81 20.73
CA ARG A 14 -31.19 29.18 20.40
C ARG A 14 -31.32 29.94 21.72
N SER A 15 -30.49 30.97 21.85
CA SER A 15 -30.36 31.86 22.99
C SER A 15 -31.64 32.66 23.27
N PRO A 16 -32.06 32.84 24.54
CA PRO A 16 -32.99 33.90 24.90
C PRO A 16 -32.22 35.17 25.31
N ARG A 17 -32.68 36.31 24.80
CA ARG A 17 -32.35 37.65 25.31
C ARG A 17 -33.00 37.81 26.69
N GLY A 18 -32.25 38.32 27.68
CA GLY A 18 -32.79 38.70 28.99
C GLY A 18 -31.74 39.22 29.97
N SER A 19 -31.80 40.54 30.19
CA SER A 19 -31.38 41.33 31.38
C SER A 19 -29.96 41.21 31.95
N SER A 20 -29.20 42.29 31.71
CA SER A 20 -27.94 42.64 32.39
C SER A 20 -28.09 42.85 33.90
N PRO A 21 -27.22 42.27 34.73
CA PRO A 21 -26.84 42.86 36.00
C PRO A 21 -25.57 43.70 35.80
N ARG A 22 -25.69 45.01 36.00
CA ARG A 22 -24.55 45.91 36.21
C ARG A 22 -23.68 45.34 37.34
N ARG A 23 -22.49 44.83 37.01
CA ARG A 23 -21.41 44.57 37.97
C ARG A 23 -20.28 45.55 37.73
N ARG A 24 -20.01 46.32 38.79
CA ARG A 24 -18.99 47.37 38.91
C ARG A 24 -17.63 46.85 38.45
N GLY A 25 -16.91 47.72 37.74
CA GLY A 25 -15.58 47.46 37.23
C GLY A 25 -14.59 47.15 38.35
N GLY A 26 -13.98 45.97 38.25
CA GLY A 26 -12.68 45.66 38.82
C GLY A 26 -11.76 45.31 37.67
N SER A 27 -10.82 46.18 37.37
CA SER A 27 -9.74 45.95 36.43
C SER A 27 -8.84 44.81 36.92
N GLN A 28 -9.07 43.58 36.46
CA GLN A 28 -8.05 42.53 36.51
C GLN A 28 -7.46 42.35 35.12
N GLY A 29 -6.17 42.67 35.03
CA GLY A 29 -5.40 42.68 33.79
C GLY A 29 -5.39 41.33 33.08
N ARG A 30 -5.39 41.41 31.75
CA ARG A 30 -4.88 40.36 30.85
C ARG A 30 -3.49 39.94 31.33
N ARG A 31 -3.37 38.88 32.11
CA ARG A 31 -2.11 38.16 32.25
C ARG A 31 -1.75 37.64 30.85
N SER A 32 -0.67 38.12 30.27
CA SER A 32 -0.09 37.54 29.06
C SER A 32 0.14 36.06 29.32
N ARG A 33 -0.52 35.16 28.58
CA ARG A 33 -0.24 33.72 28.66
C ARG A 33 1.23 33.50 28.30
N SER A 34 1.94 32.64 29.04
CA SER A 34 3.35 32.38 28.75
C SER A 34 3.51 31.60 27.44
N PRO A 35 4.61 31.79 26.69
CA PRO A 35 4.90 31.02 25.48
C PRO A 35 4.75 29.51 25.63
N LEU A 36 5.26 28.91 26.71
CA LEU A 36 5.09 27.47 26.98
C LEU A 36 3.62 27.07 27.14
N ALA A 37 2.79 27.92 27.75
CA ALA A 37 1.36 27.65 27.89
C ALA A 37 0.56 27.83 26.58
N MET A 38 1.11 28.57 25.60
CA MET A 38 0.46 28.80 24.31
C MET A 38 0.86 27.77 23.25
N TYR A 39 2.11 27.34 23.25
CA TYR A 39 2.68 26.50 22.19
C TYR A 39 3.20 25.15 22.69
N GLY A 40 3.12 24.90 24.00
CA GLY A 40 3.54 23.66 24.63
C GLY A 40 2.36 22.80 25.10
N VAL A 41 2.51 21.48 25.00
CA VAL A 41 1.60 20.49 25.58
C VAL A 41 2.34 19.74 26.67
N ASP A 42 1.86 19.83 27.91
CA ASP A 42 2.46 19.17 29.07
C ASP A 42 2.04 17.68 29.10
N LEU A 43 2.95 16.80 28.68
CA LEU A 43 2.74 15.35 28.64
C LEU A 43 2.66 14.76 30.06
N THR A 44 3.44 15.27 31.00
CA THR A 44 3.38 14.82 32.40
C THR A 44 2.02 15.10 33.03
N ARG A 45 1.42 16.26 32.75
CA ARG A 45 0.07 16.58 33.20
C ARG A 45 -0.99 15.73 32.51
N ARG A 46 -0.86 15.48 31.20
CA ARG A 46 -1.77 14.57 30.46
C ARG A 46 -1.70 13.15 31.01
N ALA A 47 -0.49 12.64 31.29
CA ALA A 47 -0.28 11.34 31.90
C ALA A 47 -0.95 11.23 33.28
N GLY A 48 -0.77 12.25 34.14
CA GLY A 48 -1.42 12.29 35.46
C GLY A 48 -2.95 12.37 35.42
N ALA A 49 -3.51 12.85 34.31
CA ALA A 49 -4.96 12.85 34.06
C ALA A 49 -5.48 11.57 33.38
N GLY A 50 -4.60 10.60 33.08
CA GLY A 50 -4.96 9.38 32.33
C GLY A 50 -5.24 9.61 30.85
N GLY A 51 -4.82 10.74 30.28
CA GLY A 51 -5.09 11.12 28.89
C GLY A 51 -4.00 10.73 27.88
N LEU A 52 -3.12 9.79 28.22
CA LEU A 52 -2.11 9.20 27.34
C LEU A 52 -2.35 7.68 27.25
N ASP A 53 -2.17 7.12 26.07
CA ASP A 53 -2.28 5.68 25.84
C ASP A 53 -1.21 4.90 26.58
N ARG A 54 -1.53 3.66 26.95
CA ARG A 54 -0.58 2.79 27.63
C ARG A 54 0.58 2.45 26.69
N VAL A 55 1.79 2.78 27.11
CA VAL A 55 2.98 2.44 26.31
C VAL A 55 3.39 1.00 26.56
N ILE A 56 3.45 0.23 25.48
CA ILE A 56 3.76 -1.20 25.48
C ILE A 56 5.09 -1.40 24.77
N GLY A 57 5.95 -2.24 25.35
CA GLY A 57 7.33 -2.38 24.90
C GLY A 57 8.15 -1.10 25.14
N ARG A 58 9.24 -0.94 24.38
CA ARG A 58 10.15 0.23 24.40
C ARG A 58 10.87 0.54 25.72
N GLY A 59 10.90 -0.44 26.63
CA GLY A 59 11.43 -0.23 27.97
C GLY A 59 12.94 0.07 28.00
N ALA A 60 13.69 -0.49 27.04
CA ALA A 60 15.12 -0.28 26.87
C ALA A 60 15.42 1.11 26.32
N GLU A 61 14.68 1.56 25.32
CA GLU A 61 14.79 2.88 24.71
C GLU A 61 14.40 3.97 25.71
N THR A 62 13.29 3.82 26.44
CA THR A 62 12.92 4.76 27.50
C THR A 62 13.97 4.82 28.60
N ARG A 63 14.56 3.67 28.99
CA ARG A 63 15.66 3.63 29.98
C ARG A 63 16.89 4.36 29.42
N ARG A 64 17.22 4.15 28.16
CA ARG A 64 18.35 4.80 27.48
C ARG A 64 18.16 6.32 27.43
N VAL A 65 16.95 6.79 27.15
CA VAL A 65 16.60 8.23 27.21
C VAL A 65 16.85 8.78 28.61
N GLN A 66 16.42 8.08 29.68
CA GLN A 66 16.68 8.50 31.07
C GLN A 66 18.17 8.59 31.38
N GLU A 67 18.96 7.57 31.00
CA GLU A 67 20.41 7.57 31.19
C GLU A 67 21.06 8.79 30.53
N ILE A 68 20.64 9.12 29.31
CA ILE A 68 21.17 10.25 28.55
C ILE A 68 20.83 11.57 29.24
N LEU A 69 19.58 11.76 29.69
CA LEU A 69 19.14 12.99 30.37
C LEU A 69 19.92 13.27 31.66
N LEU A 70 20.44 12.23 32.32
CA LEU A 70 21.23 12.32 33.55
C LEU A 70 22.73 12.57 33.30
N ARG A 71 23.19 12.54 32.05
CA ARG A 71 24.60 12.80 31.73
C ARG A 71 24.96 14.27 32.01
N ARG A 72 26.22 14.49 32.36
CA ARG A 72 26.78 15.85 32.48
C ARG A 72 26.98 16.53 31.12
N ASN A 73 27.36 15.76 30.11
CA ASN A 73 27.60 16.21 28.73
C ASN A 73 26.85 15.28 27.76
N LYS A 74 26.46 15.79 26.59
CA LYS A 74 25.61 15.06 25.62
C LYS A 74 24.32 14.54 26.27
N ASN A 75 23.63 15.43 26.96
CA ASN A 75 22.45 15.14 27.78
C ASN A 75 21.13 15.40 27.04
N ASN A 76 21.18 15.49 25.72
CA ASN A 76 20.00 15.66 24.87
C ASN A 76 19.81 14.36 24.07
N PRO A 77 18.80 13.54 24.40
CA PRO A 77 18.49 12.35 23.61
C PRO A 77 17.97 12.75 22.22
N LEU A 78 18.41 12.03 21.19
CA LEU A 78 17.86 12.12 19.83
C LEU A 78 17.35 10.74 19.42
N LEU A 79 16.04 10.59 19.37
CA LEU A 79 15.36 9.40 18.86
C LEU A 79 15.47 9.40 17.33
N VAL A 80 16.17 8.39 16.78
CA VAL A 80 16.39 8.27 15.33
C VAL A 80 15.79 6.95 14.86
N GLY A 81 14.80 7.04 13.97
CA GLY A 81 14.09 5.89 13.42
C GLY A 81 13.12 6.33 12.33
N ASP A 82 12.60 5.41 11.54
CA ASP A 82 11.65 5.72 10.46
C ASP A 82 10.33 6.28 11.00
N ALA A 83 9.48 6.83 10.12
CA ALA A 83 8.16 7.31 10.54
C ALA A 83 7.31 6.12 11.04
N GLY A 84 6.34 6.36 11.92
CA GLY A 84 5.44 5.30 12.40
C GLY A 84 6.01 4.31 13.43
N VAL A 85 7.33 4.20 13.64
CA VAL A 85 7.93 3.21 14.59
C VAL A 85 7.62 3.45 16.09
N GLY A 86 6.91 4.52 16.44
CA GLY A 86 6.55 4.83 17.83
C GLY A 86 7.55 5.69 18.61
N LYS A 87 8.26 6.62 17.94
CA LYS A 87 9.19 7.56 18.61
C LYS A 87 8.49 8.39 19.71
N THR A 88 7.29 8.89 19.44
CA THR A 88 6.48 9.66 20.40
C THR A 88 6.05 8.82 21.59
N ALA A 89 5.73 7.54 21.38
CA ALA A 89 5.36 6.62 22.46
C ALA A 89 6.50 6.42 23.49
N ILE A 90 7.76 6.47 23.08
CA ILE A 90 8.91 6.40 24.02
C ILE A 90 8.90 7.60 24.98
N VAL A 91 8.53 8.77 24.48
CA VAL A 91 8.49 10.03 25.23
C VAL A 91 7.27 10.07 26.15
N GLU A 92 6.11 9.63 25.66
CA GLU A 92 4.91 9.47 26.49
C GLU A 92 5.12 8.45 27.60
N GLY A 93 5.83 7.35 27.31
CA GLY A 93 6.21 6.34 28.30
C GLY A 93 7.17 6.88 29.36
N LEU A 94 8.04 7.83 28.99
CA LEU A 94 8.85 8.57 29.96
C LEU A 94 7.95 9.44 30.86
N ALA A 95 6.99 10.18 30.30
CA ALA A 95 6.06 11.00 31.08
C ALA A 95 5.25 10.15 32.08
N GLN A 96 4.74 9.00 31.66
CA GLN A 96 4.05 8.05 32.54
C GLN A 96 4.96 7.54 33.66
N ARG A 97 6.23 7.24 33.38
CA ARG A 97 7.19 6.82 34.42
C ARG A 97 7.51 7.92 35.41
N ILE A 98 7.61 9.18 34.95
CA ILE A 98 7.83 10.35 35.84
C ILE A 98 6.65 10.46 36.81
N VAL A 99 5.42 10.46 36.30
CA VAL A 99 4.19 10.55 37.12
C VAL A 99 4.05 9.38 38.08
N ALA A 100 4.40 8.17 37.65
CA ALA A 100 4.36 6.97 38.49
C ALA A 100 5.50 6.88 39.52
N GLY A 101 6.42 7.85 39.57
CA GLY A 101 7.59 7.82 40.44
C GLY A 101 8.61 6.73 40.09
N ARG A 102 8.56 6.18 38.87
CA ARG A 102 9.44 5.10 38.38
C ARG A 102 10.64 5.65 37.60
N VAL A 103 11.22 6.74 38.09
CA VAL A 103 12.41 7.40 37.53
C VAL A 103 13.38 7.78 38.67
N PRO A 104 14.67 7.99 38.37
CA PRO A 104 15.62 8.49 39.37
C PRO A 104 15.19 9.85 39.97
N PRO A 105 15.59 10.17 41.22
CA PRO A 105 15.13 11.36 41.94
C PRO A 105 15.30 12.68 41.16
N GLN A 106 16.36 12.78 40.36
CA GLN A 106 16.68 13.97 39.56
C GLN A 106 15.66 14.24 38.42
N LEU A 107 14.83 13.24 38.08
CA LEU A 107 13.81 13.34 37.04
C LEU A 107 12.38 13.41 37.60
N LEU A 108 12.17 13.19 38.91
CA LEU A 108 10.82 13.17 39.52
C LEU A 108 10.08 14.49 39.39
N GLU A 109 10.79 15.61 39.52
CA GLU A 109 10.21 16.95 39.46
C GLU A 109 10.25 17.57 38.05
N GLN A 110 10.67 16.79 37.03
CA GLN A 110 10.77 17.30 35.67
C GLN A 110 9.43 17.23 34.95
N ARG A 111 9.05 18.31 34.29
CA ARG A 111 7.89 18.40 33.39
C ARG A 111 8.33 18.14 31.96
N LEU A 112 7.62 17.25 31.28
CA LEU A 112 7.89 16.91 29.88
C LEU A 112 6.90 17.67 28.99
N ILE A 113 7.40 18.61 28.19
CA ILE A 113 6.56 19.50 27.37
C ILE A 113 6.87 19.28 25.89
N THR A 114 5.87 18.90 25.11
CA THR A 114 5.95 18.82 23.65
C THR A 114 5.75 20.18 23.03
N LEU A 115 6.56 20.53 22.03
CA LEU A 115 6.43 21.76 21.26
C LEU A 115 5.54 21.56 20.03
N ASP A 116 4.48 22.36 19.90
CA ASP A 116 3.68 22.41 18.67
C ASP A 116 4.23 23.47 17.71
N LEU A 117 5.08 23.03 16.79
CA LEU A 117 5.69 23.89 15.77
C LEU A 117 4.65 24.46 14.80
N ALA A 118 3.59 23.71 14.48
CA ALA A 118 2.54 24.14 13.57
C ALA A 118 1.77 25.33 14.17
N ALA A 119 1.42 25.27 15.46
CA ALA A 119 0.80 26.39 16.17
C ALA A 119 1.72 27.62 16.29
N MET A 120 3.05 27.42 16.37
CA MET A 120 4.01 28.53 16.38
C MET A 120 4.11 29.25 15.04
N ILE A 121 4.01 28.50 13.93
CA ILE A 121 4.00 29.03 12.57
C ILE A 121 2.63 29.67 12.26
N ALA A 122 1.54 29.04 12.74
CA ALA A 122 0.19 29.56 12.59
C ALA A 122 0.09 30.98 13.18
N GLY A 123 -0.29 31.92 12.32
CA GLY A 123 -0.42 33.33 12.70
C GLY A 123 0.90 34.08 12.86
N ALA A 124 2.05 33.53 12.45
CA ALA A 124 3.24 34.34 12.17
C ALA A 124 3.14 34.86 10.73
N ARG A 125 3.08 36.19 10.54
CA ARG A 125 3.03 36.80 9.19
C ARG A 125 4.41 36.91 8.57
N TYR A 126 5.44 36.99 9.42
CA TYR A 126 6.82 37.18 9.03
C TYR A 126 7.74 36.22 9.79
N ARG A 127 8.82 35.77 9.14
CA ARG A 127 9.84 34.89 9.72
C ARG A 127 10.39 35.39 11.08
N GLY A 128 10.60 36.70 11.20
CA GLY A 128 11.12 37.29 12.44
C GLY A 128 10.19 37.12 13.65
N GLU A 129 8.87 37.07 13.45
CA GLU A 129 7.91 36.83 14.53
C GLU A 129 8.04 35.40 15.07
N PHE A 130 8.26 34.42 14.19
CA PHE A 130 8.49 33.04 14.58
C PHE A 130 9.80 32.89 15.38
N GLU A 131 10.89 33.48 14.88
CA GLU A 131 12.19 33.48 15.59
C GLU A 131 12.07 34.15 16.97
N GLN A 132 11.29 35.23 17.08
CA GLN A 132 11.03 35.89 18.36
C GLN A 132 10.21 34.99 19.31
N ARG A 133 9.21 34.25 18.81
CA ARG A 133 8.44 33.28 19.61
C ARG A 133 9.34 32.16 20.15
N ILE A 134 10.21 31.57 19.31
CA ILE A 134 11.20 30.57 19.72
C ILE A 134 12.15 31.14 20.76
N LYS A 135 12.68 32.35 20.55
CA LYS A 135 13.60 32.99 21.49
C LYS A 135 12.97 33.21 22.86
N LEU A 136 11.72 33.66 22.91
CA LEU A 136 10.97 33.84 24.17
C LEU A 136 10.72 32.51 24.88
N LEU A 137 10.35 31.47 24.12
CA LEU A 137 10.13 30.13 24.66
C LEU A 137 11.42 29.53 25.25
N LEU A 138 12.54 29.60 24.53
CA LEU A 138 13.83 29.09 25.02
C LEU A 138 14.29 29.83 26.28
N LYS A 139 13.99 31.13 26.39
CA LYS A 139 14.26 31.90 27.62
C LYS A 139 13.43 31.39 28.79
N GLU A 140 12.13 31.17 28.58
CA GLU A 140 11.23 30.63 29.60
C GLU A 140 11.67 29.25 30.09
N VAL A 141 12.02 28.34 29.17
CA VAL A 141 12.54 27.00 29.51
C VAL A 141 13.82 27.08 30.33
N ALA A 142 14.75 27.97 29.95
CA ALA A 142 16.02 28.16 30.66
C ALA A 142 15.84 28.72 32.09
N GLU A 143 14.81 29.53 32.31
CA GLU A 143 14.47 30.08 33.64
C GLU A 143 13.77 29.04 34.54
N ALA A 144 12.90 28.20 33.96
CA ALA A 144 12.12 27.21 34.69
C ALA A 144 12.98 26.08 35.29
N LYS A 145 14.01 25.60 34.57
CA LYS A 145 14.95 24.52 34.95
C LYS A 145 14.35 23.14 35.26
N ASP A 146 13.04 23.05 35.45
CA ASP A 146 12.25 21.84 35.66
C ASP A 146 11.59 21.34 34.36
N VAL A 147 11.96 21.88 33.19
CA VAL A 147 11.35 21.56 31.90
C VAL A 147 12.31 20.77 31.02
N ILE A 148 11.83 19.63 30.52
CA ILE A 148 12.41 18.88 29.41
C ILE A 148 11.53 19.12 28.19
N LEU A 149 12.11 19.69 27.14
CA LEU A 149 11.40 19.99 25.91
C LEU A 149 11.47 18.80 24.95
N PHE A 150 10.32 18.33 24.47
CA PHE A 150 10.23 17.38 23.37
C PHE A 150 9.92 18.13 22.07
N ILE A 151 10.75 17.91 21.05
CA ILE A 151 10.55 18.45 19.71
C ILE A 151 10.46 17.27 18.76
N ASP A 152 9.25 16.99 18.31
CA ASP A 152 9.05 16.07 17.19
C ASP A 152 9.55 16.72 15.90
N GLU A 153 10.07 15.90 14.99
CA GLU A 153 10.67 16.37 13.73
C GLU A 153 11.66 17.52 13.95
N ILE A 154 12.60 17.36 14.89
CA ILE A 154 13.55 18.43 15.29
C ILE A 154 14.38 19.00 14.13
N HIS A 155 14.50 18.28 13.03
CA HIS A 155 15.16 18.77 11.82
C HIS A 155 14.42 19.95 11.15
N SER A 156 13.10 20.07 11.34
CA SER A 156 12.27 21.14 10.77
C SER A 156 12.72 22.54 11.21
N ILE A 157 13.22 22.66 12.44
CA ILE A 157 13.78 23.91 12.99
C ILE A 157 15.27 24.11 12.69
N LEU A 158 15.95 23.08 12.17
CA LEU A 158 17.41 23.06 11.97
C LEU A 158 17.86 23.52 10.59
N GLY A 159 16.94 23.71 9.62
CA GLY A 159 17.12 24.43 8.35
C GLY A 159 18.40 24.12 7.56
N ALA A 160 18.29 23.45 6.41
CA ALA A 160 19.44 23.18 5.55
C ALA A 160 19.79 24.48 4.84
N GLY A 161 20.95 25.07 5.13
CA GLY A 161 21.48 26.14 4.31
C GLY A 161 21.49 25.70 2.84
N GLY A 162 20.63 26.31 2.03
CA GLY A 162 20.53 26.06 0.59
C GLY A 162 19.16 25.61 0.12
N VAL A 163 18.46 26.56 -0.51
CA VAL A 163 17.30 26.41 -1.41
C VAL A 163 15.92 26.24 -0.76
N SER A 164 15.13 27.32 -0.87
CA SER A 164 13.67 27.44 -0.76
C SER A 164 13.01 27.02 0.57
N GLY A 165 12.68 28.02 1.40
CA GLY A 165 11.50 27.96 2.27
C GLY A 165 11.64 27.44 3.71
N THR A 166 12.73 26.75 4.09
CA THR A 166 12.87 26.25 5.47
C THR A 166 13.38 27.32 6.44
N MET A 167 12.66 27.50 7.56
CA MET A 167 12.98 28.45 8.63
C MET A 167 14.22 27.97 9.40
N ASP A 168 15.29 28.77 9.44
CA ASP A 168 16.51 28.43 10.18
C ASP A 168 16.48 29.04 11.59
N ALA A 169 16.05 28.24 12.57
CA ALA A 169 16.11 28.55 13.99
C ALA A 169 17.30 27.87 14.68
N ALA A 170 18.19 27.20 13.93
CA ALA A 170 19.33 26.47 14.48
C ALA A 170 20.28 27.42 15.23
N GLY A 171 20.42 28.67 14.75
CA GLY A 171 21.19 29.73 15.40
C GLY A 171 20.68 30.12 16.79
N LEU A 172 19.39 29.90 17.10
CA LEU A 172 18.80 30.16 18.41
C LEU A 172 18.94 28.96 19.36
N LEU A 173 18.83 27.75 18.82
CA LEU A 173 18.89 26.51 19.60
C LEU A 173 20.33 26.17 20.04
N LYS A 174 21.31 26.30 19.13
CA LYS A 174 22.71 25.92 19.36
C LYS A 174 23.32 26.59 20.60
N PRO A 175 23.18 27.92 20.84
CA PRO A 175 23.75 28.55 22.03
C PRO A 175 23.11 28.07 23.34
N ALA A 176 21.80 27.84 23.35
CA ALA A 176 21.08 27.37 24.54
C ALA A 176 21.50 25.94 24.92
N LEU A 177 21.63 25.06 23.93
CA LEU A 177 22.18 23.71 24.09
C LEU A 177 23.67 23.74 24.45
N ALA A 178 24.45 24.64 23.86
CA ALA A 178 25.88 24.76 24.09
C ALA A 178 26.20 25.06 25.56
N ARG A 179 25.41 25.95 26.17
CA ARG A 179 25.50 26.37 27.58
C ARG A 179 24.83 25.40 28.57
N GLY A 180 24.15 24.36 28.09
CA GLY A 180 23.42 23.43 28.94
C GLY A 180 22.24 24.06 29.69
N GLN A 181 21.70 25.16 29.17
CA GLN A 181 20.58 25.91 29.79
C GLN A 181 19.24 25.21 29.60
N ILE A 182 19.12 24.36 28.57
CA ILE A 182 17.91 23.63 28.23
C ILE A 182 18.23 22.15 28.04
N ARG A 183 17.26 21.29 28.31
CA ARG A 183 17.30 19.86 27.97
C ARG A 183 16.25 19.57 26.92
N VAL A 184 16.66 18.90 25.85
CA VAL A 184 15.81 18.59 24.71
C VAL A 184 15.84 17.09 24.41
N ILE A 185 14.66 16.51 24.19
CA ILE A 185 14.49 15.24 23.50
C ILE A 185 14.06 15.58 22.08
N GLY A 186 14.83 15.17 21.08
CA GLY A 186 14.47 15.34 19.67
C GLY A 186 14.04 14.01 19.05
N ALA A 187 13.14 14.04 18.08
CA ALA A 187 12.85 12.91 17.21
C ALA A 187 13.09 13.27 15.73
N THR A 188 13.66 12.34 14.96
CA THR A 188 13.95 12.54 13.53
C THR A 188 14.09 11.21 12.79
N THR A 189 14.06 11.23 11.46
CA THR A 189 14.40 10.06 10.63
C THR A 189 15.92 9.89 10.45
N TRP A 190 16.35 8.69 10.04
CA TRP A 190 17.76 8.44 9.68
C TRP A 190 18.27 9.34 8.56
N ARG A 191 17.40 9.63 7.57
CA ARG A 191 17.71 10.50 6.43
C ARG A 191 18.03 11.91 6.90
N GLU A 192 17.18 12.49 7.74
CA GLU A 192 17.41 13.82 8.30
C GLU A 192 18.56 13.84 9.29
N TYR A 193 18.73 12.81 10.10
CA TYR A 193 19.87 12.69 11.01
C TYR A 193 21.20 12.84 10.25
N ARG A 194 21.35 12.11 9.14
CA ARG A 194 22.55 12.20 8.27
C ARG A 194 22.70 13.58 7.65
N ARG A 195 21.60 14.20 7.21
CA ARG A 195 21.61 15.52 6.56
C ARG A 195 21.97 16.66 7.52
N PHE A 196 21.39 16.67 8.72
CA PHE A 196 21.42 17.82 9.63
C PHE A 196 22.34 17.65 10.84
N PHE A 197 22.39 16.45 11.42
CA PHE A 197 23.15 16.22 12.64
C PHE A 197 24.56 15.72 12.36
N VAL A 198 24.75 14.82 11.38
CA VAL A 198 26.09 14.28 11.08
C VAL A 198 27.03 15.37 10.55
N ARG A 199 26.50 16.35 9.83
CA ARG A 199 27.29 17.45 9.24
C ARG A 199 27.59 18.60 10.22
N ASP A 200 26.93 18.65 11.39
CA ASP A 200 27.10 19.74 12.35
C ASP A 200 27.79 19.26 13.64
N ALA A 201 29.07 19.62 13.78
CA ALA A 201 29.88 19.26 14.94
C ALA A 201 29.35 19.81 16.28
N THR A 202 28.60 20.92 16.28
CA THR A 202 28.02 21.49 17.50
C THR A 202 26.87 20.62 18.00
N LEU A 203 25.97 20.22 17.10
CA LEU A 203 24.85 19.35 17.43
C LEU A 203 25.31 17.94 17.84
N GLN A 204 26.30 17.36 17.15
CA GLN A 204 26.90 16.07 17.53
C GLN A 204 27.49 16.05 18.94
N ARG A 205 27.99 17.20 19.40
CA ARG A 205 28.56 17.33 20.76
C ARG A 205 27.49 17.53 21.84
N ARG A 206 26.22 17.70 21.47
CA ARG A 206 25.13 17.98 22.41
C ARG A 206 24.04 16.90 22.42
N PHE A 207 23.83 16.23 21.30
CA PHE A 207 22.90 15.13 21.19
C PHE A 207 23.58 13.76 21.32
N GLN A 208 22.88 12.82 21.93
CA GLN A 208 23.20 11.40 21.94
C GLN A 208 22.09 10.64 21.24
N THR A 209 22.43 9.85 20.22
CA THR A 209 21.47 9.08 19.46
C THR A 209 20.93 7.88 20.24
N VAL A 210 19.65 7.60 20.04
CA VAL A 210 18.94 6.39 20.45
C VAL A 210 18.26 5.86 19.19
N ALA A 211 18.72 4.72 18.68
CA ALA A 211 18.10 4.07 17.53
C ALA A 211 16.74 3.52 17.95
N VAL A 212 15.71 3.78 17.13
CA VAL A 212 14.37 3.25 17.30
C VAL A 212 14.05 2.45 16.04
N GLU A 213 14.06 1.13 16.20
CA GLU A 213 13.80 0.20 15.11
C GLU A 213 12.31 -0.14 15.06
N GLU A 214 11.84 -0.55 13.89
CA GLU A 214 10.50 -1.12 13.71
C GLU A 214 10.34 -2.34 14.64
N PRO A 215 9.24 -2.43 15.42
CA PRO A 215 9.00 -3.59 16.26
C PRO A 215 8.74 -4.83 15.39
N ASP A 216 9.04 -6.01 15.92
CA ASP A 216 8.66 -7.24 15.25
C ASP A 216 7.11 -7.42 15.27
N PRO A 217 6.55 -8.32 14.44
CA PRO A 217 5.11 -8.52 14.38
C PRO A 217 4.46 -8.90 15.72
N GLU A 218 5.18 -9.62 16.59
CA GLU A 218 4.67 -10.03 17.91
C GLU A 218 4.61 -8.84 18.88
N ASP A 219 5.65 -8.01 18.92
CA ASP A 219 5.67 -6.77 19.70
C ASP A 219 4.64 -5.77 19.17
N ALA A 220 4.48 -5.67 17.85
CA ALA A 220 3.45 -4.83 17.23
C ALA A 220 2.03 -5.31 17.62
N ARG A 221 1.80 -6.63 17.64
CA ARG A 221 0.54 -7.23 18.12
C ARG A 221 0.29 -6.82 19.58
N ALA A 222 1.28 -6.95 20.44
CA ALA A 222 1.16 -6.54 21.84
C ALA A 222 0.84 -5.04 21.99
N VAL A 223 1.40 -4.19 21.13
CA VAL A 223 1.06 -2.76 21.07
C VAL A 223 -0.42 -2.57 20.74
N LEU A 224 -0.93 -3.22 19.68
CA LEU A 224 -2.35 -3.12 19.31
C LEU A 224 -3.27 -3.66 20.43
N GLU A 225 -2.87 -4.74 21.09
CA GLU A 225 -3.66 -5.35 22.17
C GLU A 225 -3.88 -4.39 23.35
N GLY A 226 -2.89 -3.61 23.75
CA GLY A 226 -3.11 -2.63 24.83
C GLY A 226 -3.57 -1.25 24.37
N LEU A 227 -3.67 -0.99 23.06
CA LEU A 227 -4.45 0.13 22.50
C LEU A 227 -5.93 -0.23 22.31
N ARG A 228 -6.28 -1.52 22.38
CA ARG A 228 -7.64 -2.04 22.14
C ARG A 228 -8.71 -1.25 22.90
N GLU A 229 -8.57 -1.13 24.22
CA GLU A 229 -9.56 -0.47 25.08
C GLU A 229 -9.80 0.99 24.65
N THR A 230 -8.72 1.75 24.35
CA THR A 230 -8.83 3.13 23.87
C THR A 230 -9.68 3.24 22.59
N TYR A 231 -9.39 2.38 21.60
CA TYR A 231 -10.10 2.42 20.31
C TYR A 231 -11.54 1.89 20.42
N GLU A 232 -11.78 0.87 21.24
CA GLU A 232 -13.11 0.35 21.51
C GLU A 232 -14.00 1.39 22.19
N GLU A 233 -13.47 2.13 23.17
CA GLU A 233 -14.18 3.22 23.84
C GLU A 233 -14.50 4.38 22.87
N PHE A 234 -13.53 4.78 22.05
CA PHE A 234 -13.72 5.87 21.09
C PHE A 234 -14.74 5.53 20.00
N HIS A 235 -14.67 4.32 19.44
CA HIS A 235 -15.55 3.89 18.36
C HIS A 235 -16.89 3.34 18.85
N GLY A 236 -16.96 2.80 20.06
CA GLY A 236 -18.11 2.07 20.59
C GLY A 236 -18.33 0.73 19.91
N LEU A 237 -17.26 0.11 19.41
CA LEU A 237 -17.25 -1.16 18.69
C LEU A 237 -16.14 -2.05 19.27
N PRO A 238 -16.41 -3.33 19.55
CA PRO A 238 -15.38 -4.25 20.01
C PRO A 238 -14.42 -4.67 18.87
N ILE A 239 -13.21 -5.08 19.24
CA ILE A 239 -12.15 -5.56 18.35
C ILE A 239 -11.85 -7.01 18.73
N SER A 240 -11.94 -7.92 17.76
CA SER A 240 -11.57 -9.33 17.96
C SER A 240 -10.05 -9.53 17.94
N ASP A 241 -9.57 -10.64 18.53
CA ASP A 241 -8.14 -11.00 18.50
C ASP A 241 -7.69 -11.29 17.05
N GLU A 242 -8.56 -11.89 16.26
CA GLU A 242 -8.32 -12.18 14.84
C GLU A 242 -8.17 -10.91 14.00
N ALA A 243 -8.88 -9.83 14.34
CA ALA A 243 -8.73 -8.54 13.67
C ALA A 243 -7.34 -7.93 13.92
N ILE A 244 -6.84 -7.99 15.15
CA ILE A 244 -5.50 -7.48 15.49
C ILE A 244 -4.41 -8.29 14.78
N GLU A 245 -4.51 -9.62 14.83
CA GLU A 245 -3.57 -10.50 14.13
C GLU A 245 -3.58 -10.25 12.62
N SER A 246 -4.78 -10.12 12.03
CA SER A 246 -4.93 -9.79 10.62
C SER A 246 -4.35 -8.42 10.27
N ALA A 247 -4.55 -7.39 11.10
CA ALA A 247 -4.03 -6.05 10.85
C ALA A 247 -2.51 -6.02 10.82
N VAL A 248 -1.83 -6.68 11.75
CA VAL A 248 -0.37 -6.80 11.72
C VAL A 248 0.08 -7.59 10.49
N ARG A 249 -0.47 -8.78 10.27
CA ARG A 249 -0.07 -9.67 9.18
C ARG A 249 -0.28 -9.06 7.79
N LEU A 250 -1.45 -8.45 7.54
CA LEU A 250 -1.79 -7.86 6.25
C LEU A 250 -1.04 -6.54 6.01
N SER A 251 -0.88 -5.70 7.04
CA SER A 251 -0.11 -4.46 6.88
C SER A 251 1.37 -4.72 6.66
N ASP A 252 1.95 -5.71 7.35
CA ASP A 252 3.35 -6.10 7.14
C ASP A 252 3.61 -6.55 5.70
N ARG A 253 2.68 -7.35 5.16
CA ARG A 253 2.83 -7.95 3.84
C ARG A 253 2.46 -7.03 2.68
N TYR A 254 1.37 -6.28 2.79
CA TYR A 254 0.77 -5.56 1.66
C TYR A 254 0.95 -4.04 1.72
N ILE A 255 1.43 -3.50 2.86
CA ILE A 255 1.67 -2.04 3.06
C ILE A 255 3.11 -1.84 3.58
N PRO A 256 4.14 -1.99 2.73
CA PRO A 256 5.54 -1.97 3.17
C PRO A 256 6.20 -0.60 3.08
N ASP A 257 5.54 0.39 2.47
CA ASP A 257 5.95 1.78 2.46
C ASP A 257 5.81 2.45 3.84
N ARG A 258 5.08 1.80 4.75
CA ARG A 258 4.86 2.22 6.14
C ARG A 258 5.40 1.18 7.12
N GLN A 259 5.58 1.61 8.36
CA GLN A 259 6.23 0.84 9.41
C GLN A 259 5.23 0.43 10.49
N LEU A 260 5.45 -0.74 11.09
CA LEU A 260 4.78 -1.15 12.33
C LEU A 260 5.21 -0.24 13.50
N PRO A 261 4.34 -0.04 14.51
CA PRO A 261 2.97 -0.53 14.61
C PRO A 261 1.93 0.37 13.90
N ASP A 262 2.33 1.55 13.45
CA ASP A 262 1.46 2.62 12.92
C ASP A 262 0.55 2.15 11.78
N LYS A 263 1.08 1.45 10.77
CA LYS A 263 0.26 0.92 9.67
C LYS A 263 -0.83 -0.06 10.12
N ALA A 264 -0.59 -0.85 11.17
CA ALA A 264 -1.57 -1.81 11.67
C ALA A 264 -2.64 -1.11 12.53
N ILE A 265 -2.23 -0.10 13.31
CA ILE A 265 -3.15 0.75 14.09
C ILE A 265 -4.13 1.45 13.14
N ASP A 266 -3.63 2.04 12.06
CA ASP A 266 -4.45 2.71 11.05
C ASP A 266 -5.48 1.79 10.41
N LEU A 267 -5.10 0.55 10.08
CA LEU A 267 -6.04 -0.44 9.52
C LEU A 267 -7.18 -0.76 10.49
N ILE A 268 -6.87 -0.90 11.79
CA ILE A 268 -7.89 -1.12 12.82
C ILE A 268 -8.80 0.10 12.96
N ASP A 269 -8.23 1.30 13.02
CA ASP A 269 -8.99 2.55 13.16
C ASP A 269 -9.94 2.76 11.96
N GLU A 270 -9.45 2.54 10.74
CA GLU A 270 -10.25 2.66 9.53
C GLU A 270 -11.34 1.57 9.46
N ALA A 271 -11.03 0.33 9.86
CA ALA A 271 -12.03 -0.75 9.92
C ALA A 271 -13.16 -0.41 10.93
N LEU A 272 -12.80 0.13 12.09
CA LEU A 272 -13.76 0.59 13.10
C LEU A 272 -14.60 1.76 12.57
N ALA A 273 -13.98 2.78 11.99
CA ALA A 273 -14.67 3.96 11.44
C ALA A 273 -15.64 3.58 10.32
N ARG A 274 -15.22 2.69 9.42
CA ARG A 274 -16.07 2.15 8.35
C ARG A 274 -17.25 1.37 8.91
N ARG A 275 -17.01 0.44 9.84
CA ARG A 275 -18.07 -0.36 10.46
C ARG A 275 -19.06 0.49 11.24
N LYS A 276 -18.57 1.52 11.94
CA LYS A 276 -19.40 2.50 12.67
C LYS A 276 -20.29 3.27 11.70
N THR A 277 -19.73 3.71 10.58
CA THR A 277 -20.48 4.42 9.52
C THR A 277 -21.57 3.54 8.92
N ASP A 278 -21.23 2.31 8.52
CA ASP A 278 -22.20 1.35 7.94
C ASP A 278 -23.34 1.04 8.90
N ARG A 279 -23.04 0.93 10.20
CA ARG A 279 -24.05 0.69 11.23
C ARG A 279 -24.98 1.89 11.42
N LEU A 280 -24.44 3.11 11.45
CA LEU A 280 -25.20 4.35 11.65
C LEU A 280 -25.97 4.80 10.40
N MET A 281 -25.64 4.26 9.23
CA MET A 281 -26.36 4.55 7.99
C MET A 281 -27.69 3.77 7.90
N PRO A 282 -28.77 4.40 7.41
CA PRO A 282 -30.01 3.69 7.14
C PRO A 282 -29.77 2.60 6.07
N PRO A 283 -30.26 1.36 6.28
CA PRO A 283 -30.18 0.30 5.28
C PRO A 283 -30.78 0.71 3.93
N ASP A 284 -30.28 0.15 2.83
CA ASP A 284 -30.74 0.49 1.48
C ASP A 284 -32.23 0.19 1.26
N GLU A 285 -32.79 -0.80 1.97
CA GLU A 285 -34.24 -1.02 2.02
C GLU A 285 -34.99 0.25 2.45
N ILE A 286 -34.54 0.93 3.51
CA ILE A 286 -35.14 2.18 4.00
C ILE A 286 -34.93 3.31 2.98
N LYS A 287 -33.78 3.37 2.31
CA LYS A 287 -33.52 4.37 1.27
C LYS A 287 -34.44 4.15 0.06
N LYS A 288 -34.57 2.91 -0.43
CA LYS A 288 -35.46 2.51 -1.53
C LYS A 288 -36.92 2.83 -1.22
N MET A 289 -37.40 2.42 -0.04
CA MET A 289 -38.77 2.71 0.41
C MET A 289 -39.04 4.23 0.50
N ARG A 290 -38.06 5.04 0.92
CA ARG A 290 -38.21 6.51 0.91
C ARG A 290 -38.32 7.07 -0.51
N LYS A 291 -37.52 6.56 -1.45
CA LYS A 291 -37.56 6.97 -2.86
C LYS A 291 -38.89 6.58 -3.51
N GLU A 292 -39.36 5.36 -3.27
CA GLU A 292 -40.68 4.90 -3.71
C GLU A 292 -41.80 5.74 -3.09
N LEU A 293 -41.71 6.08 -1.80
CA LEU A 293 -42.71 6.94 -1.15
C LEU A 293 -42.78 8.33 -1.80
N THR A 294 -41.65 8.88 -2.27
CA THR A 294 -41.64 10.12 -3.05
C THR A 294 -42.36 9.94 -4.39
N ARG A 295 -42.07 8.85 -5.12
CA ARG A 295 -42.75 8.53 -6.39
C ARG A 295 -44.27 8.38 -6.22
N PHE A 296 -44.70 7.70 -5.17
CA PHE A 296 -46.12 7.57 -4.83
C PHE A 296 -46.78 8.92 -4.56
N ARG A 297 -46.07 9.86 -3.94
CA ARG A 297 -46.58 11.22 -3.69
C ARG A 297 -46.69 12.05 -4.97
N GLU A 298 -45.71 11.94 -5.85
CA GLU A 298 -45.71 12.60 -7.17
C GLU A 298 -46.86 12.06 -8.02
N LYS A 299 -46.95 10.74 -8.19
CA LYS A 299 -48.02 10.07 -8.92
C LYS A 299 -49.42 10.41 -8.37
N ARG A 300 -49.56 10.51 -7.05
CA ARG A 300 -50.82 10.93 -6.43
C ARG A 300 -51.15 12.39 -6.75
N ALA A 301 -50.17 13.28 -6.80
CA ALA A 301 -50.39 14.68 -7.17
C ALA A 301 -50.83 14.79 -8.63
N GLU A 302 -50.28 13.98 -9.53
CA GLU A 302 -50.71 13.88 -10.93
C GLU A 302 -52.15 13.34 -11.06
N LEU A 303 -52.45 12.20 -10.42
CA LEU A 303 -53.79 11.60 -10.44
C LEU A 303 -54.86 12.47 -9.77
N ALA A 304 -54.48 13.37 -8.86
CA ALA A 304 -55.41 14.32 -8.26
C ALA A 304 -55.85 15.43 -9.22
N VAL A 305 -55.13 15.63 -10.34
CA VAL A 305 -55.47 16.61 -11.38
C VAL A 305 -56.35 15.99 -12.45
N ASP A 306 -55.97 14.81 -12.99
CA ASP A 306 -56.59 14.21 -14.18
C ASP A 306 -57.02 12.73 -14.04
N GLY A 307 -56.92 12.14 -12.84
CA GLY A 307 -57.15 10.70 -12.61
C GLY A 307 -58.53 10.31 -12.11
N ASP A 308 -58.92 9.05 -12.32
CA ASP A 308 -60.14 8.47 -11.75
C ASP A 308 -60.01 8.28 -10.22
N GLN A 309 -61.13 8.41 -9.51
CA GLN A 309 -61.24 8.27 -8.06
C GLN A 309 -60.82 6.87 -7.58
N ALA A 310 -61.03 5.84 -8.39
CA ALA A 310 -60.60 4.47 -8.11
C ALA A 310 -59.05 4.35 -8.07
N ASP A 311 -58.36 4.96 -9.04
CA ASP A 311 -56.89 4.93 -9.13
C ASP A 311 -56.24 5.72 -7.99
N LEU A 312 -56.83 6.87 -7.63
CA LEU A 312 -56.37 7.69 -6.51
C LEU A 312 -56.48 6.92 -5.18
N LEU A 313 -57.56 6.17 -4.96
CA LEU A 313 -57.76 5.34 -3.77
C LEU A 313 -56.78 4.16 -3.74
N ALA A 314 -56.52 3.52 -4.88
CA ALA A 314 -55.56 2.43 -5.00
C ALA A 314 -54.13 2.90 -4.67
N GLU A 315 -53.71 4.04 -5.22
CA GLU A 315 -52.40 4.66 -4.94
C GLU A 315 -52.28 5.11 -3.48
N PHE A 316 -53.33 5.69 -2.90
CA PHE A 316 -53.36 6.04 -1.48
C PHE A 316 -53.22 4.83 -0.56
N ALA A 317 -53.88 3.72 -0.91
CA ALA A 317 -53.77 2.45 -0.18
C ALA A 317 -52.35 1.86 -0.31
N ALA A 318 -51.74 1.91 -1.50
CA ALA A 318 -50.37 1.48 -1.75
C ALA A 318 -49.35 2.33 -0.96
N GLU A 319 -49.49 3.66 -0.97
CA GLU A 319 -48.66 4.59 -0.19
C GLU A 319 -48.75 4.27 1.31
N SER A 320 -49.97 4.07 1.81
CA SER A 320 -50.22 3.78 3.24
C SER A 320 -49.57 2.46 3.67
N ARG A 321 -49.68 1.41 2.85
CA ARG A 321 -48.98 0.12 3.09
C ARG A 321 -47.46 0.29 3.11
N LEU A 322 -46.90 1.08 2.19
CA LEU A 322 -45.45 1.34 2.14
C LEU A 322 -44.97 2.15 3.35
N ARG A 323 -45.75 3.14 3.81
CA ARG A 323 -45.46 3.90 5.04
C ARG A 323 -45.41 3.00 6.27
N GLU A 324 -46.34 2.06 6.39
CA GLU A 324 -46.36 1.11 7.49
C GLU A 324 -45.12 0.20 7.46
N LYS A 325 -44.77 -0.35 6.28
CA LYS A 325 -43.53 -1.11 6.08
C LYS A 325 -42.29 -0.31 6.47
N LEU A 326 -42.22 0.97 6.08
CA LEU A 326 -41.12 1.87 6.43
C LEU A 326 -41.01 2.10 7.94
N ILE A 327 -42.13 2.25 8.66
CA ILE A 327 -42.14 2.38 10.12
C ILE A 327 -41.59 1.10 10.77
N VAL A 328 -42.03 -0.07 10.31
CA VAL A 328 -41.55 -1.36 10.81
C VAL A 328 -40.05 -1.53 10.54
N ALA A 329 -39.60 -1.24 9.32
CA ALA A 329 -38.19 -1.31 8.92
C ALA A 329 -37.31 -0.35 9.75
N ARG A 330 -37.76 0.88 9.98
CA ARG A 330 -37.09 1.86 10.85
C ARG A 330 -37.01 1.38 12.30
N ARG A 331 -38.11 0.88 12.87
CA ARG A 331 -38.11 0.33 14.25
C ARG A 331 -37.12 -0.83 14.37
N ARG A 332 -37.08 -1.73 13.38
CA ARG A 332 -36.11 -2.83 13.34
C ARG A 332 -34.67 -2.32 13.28
N TRP A 333 -34.39 -1.29 12.49
CA TRP A 333 -33.07 -0.68 12.40
C TRP A 333 -32.66 0.01 13.71
N TYR A 334 -33.52 0.83 14.32
CA TYR A 334 -33.25 1.44 15.63
C TYR A 334 -33.00 0.40 16.72
N ARG A 335 -33.74 -0.72 16.71
CA ARG A 335 -33.50 -1.83 17.65
C ARG A 335 -32.11 -2.46 17.45
N ARG A 336 -31.66 -2.63 16.20
CA ARG A 336 -30.30 -3.11 15.89
C ARG A 336 -29.21 -2.13 16.35
N LEU A 337 -29.46 -0.83 16.28
CA LEU A 337 -28.53 0.18 16.81
C LEU A 337 -28.35 0.06 18.33
N GLN A 338 -29.40 -0.35 19.05
CA GLN A 338 -29.37 -0.54 20.51
C GLN A 338 -28.77 -1.87 20.97
N GLN A 339 -28.62 -2.85 20.07
CA GLN A 339 -27.97 -4.12 20.38
C GLN A 339 -26.45 -3.94 20.45
N SER A 340 -25.77 -4.78 21.23
CA SER A 340 -24.30 -4.80 21.26
C SER A 340 -23.73 -4.98 19.86
N ALA A 341 -22.71 -4.19 19.53
CA ALA A 341 -22.08 -4.27 18.23
C ALA A 341 -21.33 -5.59 18.09
N THR A 342 -21.39 -6.20 16.91
CA THR A 342 -20.49 -7.30 16.57
C THR A 342 -19.06 -6.77 16.53
N PRO A 343 -18.08 -7.49 17.09
CA PRO A 343 -16.68 -7.11 16.96
C PRO A 343 -16.27 -7.00 15.49
N ILE A 344 -15.31 -6.11 15.20
CA ILE A 344 -14.61 -6.20 13.92
C ILE A 344 -13.76 -7.47 13.91
N ASP A 345 -13.71 -8.14 12.75
CA ASP A 345 -13.03 -9.41 12.52
C ASP A 345 -11.93 -9.25 11.45
N GLU A 346 -11.23 -10.35 11.15
CA GLU A 346 -10.24 -10.42 10.08
C GLU A 346 -10.77 -9.89 8.74
N LYS A 347 -12.05 -10.17 8.43
CA LYS A 347 -12.67 -9.76 7.17
C LYS A 347 -12.82 -8.24 7.09
N ALA A 348 -13.23 -7.58 8.17
CA ALA A 348 -13.33 -6.13 8.22
C ALA A 348 -11.98 -5.45 7.92
N VAL A 349 -10.89 -5.98 8.47
CA VAL A 349 -9.53 -5.49 8.20
C VAL A 349 -9.13 -5.74 6.74
N ALA A 350 -9.40 -6.95 6.23
CA ALA A 350 -9.13 -7.29 4.84
C ALA A 350 -9.90 -6.42 3.84
N GLU A 351 -11.14 -6.00 4.16
CA GLU A 351 -11.95 -5.07 3.34
C GLU A 351 -11.33 -3.67 3.25
N VAL A 352 -10.63 -3.22 4.30
CA VAL A 352 -9.88 -1.96 4.29
C VAL A 352 -8.65 -2.11 3.41
N VAL A 353 -7.85 -3.17 3.62
CA VAL A 353 -6.64 -3.42 2.82
C VAL A 353 -6.98 -3.58 1.34
N ALA A 354 -8.05 -4.32 1.00
CA ALA A 354 -8.53 -4.46 -0.37
C ALA A 354 -8.87 -3.10 -1.01
N GLY A 355 -9.53 -2.21 -0.26
CA GLY A 355 -9.88 -0.87 -0.72
C GLY A 355 -8.66 0.01 -0.96
N ALA A 356 -7.66 -0.06 -0.07
CA ALA A 356 -6.44 0.74 -0.16
C ALA A 356 -5.46 0.24 -1.23
N THR A 357 -5.35 -1.08 -1.40
CA THR A 357 -4.32 -1.71 -2.25
C THR A 357 -4.85 -2.18 -3.61
N GLY A 358 -6.18 -2.29 -3.78
CA GLY A 358 -6.80 -2.87 -4.98
C GLY A 358 -6.76 -4.40 -5.02
N ILE A 359 -6.21 -5.06 -3.99
CA ILE A 359 -6.10 -6.52 -3.93
C ILE A 359 -7.47 -7.14 -3.69
N ASN A 360 -7.74 -8.26 -4.36
CA ASN A 360 -9.01 -8.96 -4.20
C ASN A 360 -9.20 -9.43 -2.74
N LEU A 361 -10.35 -9.10 -2.15
CA LEU A 361 -10.72 -9.49 -0.79
C LEU A 361 -10.63 -11.00 -0.55
N ALA A 362 -11.00 -11.80 -1.55
CA ALA A 362 -10.91 -13.27 -1.47
C ALA A 362 -9.46 -13.73 -1.27
N ASP A 363 -8.48 -13.03 -1.85
CA ASP A 363 -7.06 -13.35 -1.71
C ASP A 363 -6.48 -12.90 -0.38
N LEU A 364 -7.03 -11.86 0.25
CA LEU A 364 -6.62 -11.38 1.56
C LEU A 364 -7.16 -12.25 2.71
N THR A 365 -8.33 -12.85 2.50
CA THR A 365 -9.03 -13.71 3.48
C THR A 365 -8.76 -15.20 3.28
N ALA A 366 -8.21 -15.61 2.14
CA ALA A 366 -7.82 -16.98 1.89
C ALA A 366 -6.58 -17.35 2.71
N THR A 367 -6.58 -18.56 3.27
CA THR A 367 -5.36 -19.15 3.83
C THR A 367 -4.30 -19.25 2.74
N GLU A 368 -3.03 -19.02 3.09
CA GLU A 368 -1.93 -19.11 2.12
C GLU A 368 -1.94 -20.46 1.37
N SER A 369 -2.12 -21.56 2.10
CA SER A 369 -2.22 -22.90 1.53
C SER A 369 -3.35 -23.02 0.51
N GLY A 370 -4.52 -22.43 0.77
CA GLY A 370 -5.65 -22.41 -0.18
C GLY A 370 -5.30 -21.69 -1.48
N ARG A 371 -4.62 -20.54 -1.40
CA ARG A 371 -4.19 -19.77 -2.58
C ARG A 371 -3.23 -20.55 -3.47
N TYR A 372 -2.25 -21.23 -2.87
CA TYR A 372 -1.31 -22.07 -3.62
C TYR A 372 -1.96 -23.32 -4.22
N LEU A 373 -2.99 -23.89 -3.58
CA LEU A 373 -3.75 -25.02 -4.11
C LEU A 373 -4.47 -24.66 -5.42
N GLU A 374 -5.06 -23.47 -5.50
CA GLU A 374 -5.79 -22.97 -6.68
C GLU A 374 -4.89 -22.39 -7.79
N LEU A 375 -3.60 -22.14 -7.50
CA LEU A 375 -2.69 -21.44 -8.39
C LEU A 375 -2.64 -22.03 -9.80
N GLU A 376 -2.57 -23.36 -9.94
CA GLU A 376 -2.55 -24.05 -11.23
C GLU A 376 -3.79 -23.73 -12.08
N THR A 377 -4.96 -23.76 -11.46
CA THR A 377 -6.24 -23.46 -12.13
C THR A 377 -6.28 -22.01 -12.57
N ARG A 378 -5.81 -21.08 -11.73
CA ARG A 378 -5.73 -19.64 -12.08
C ARG A 378 -4.78 -19.41 -13.25
N LEU A 379 -3.57 -19.99 -13.20
CA LEU A 379 -2.58 -19.86 -14.26
C LEU A 379 -3.07 -20.46 -15.58
N ARG A 380 -3.70 -21.63 -15.58
CA ARG A 380 -4.27 -22.25 -16.80
C ARG A 380 -5.40 -21.45 -17.42
N ARG A 381 -6.22 -20.78 -16.60
CA ARG A 381 -7.27 -19.90 -17.13
C ARG A 381 -6.69 -18.73 -17.89
N SER A 382 -5.56 -18.17 -17.45
CA SER A 382 -4.95 -16.98 -18.05
C SER A 382 -3.92 -17.30 -19.15
N LEU A 383 -3.10 -18.33 -18.99
CA LEU A 383 -2.06 -18.74 -19.94
C LEU A 383 -2.61 -19.75 -20.95
N VAL A 384 -2.82 -19.29 -22.19
CA VAL A 384 -3.32 -20.11 -23.29
C VAL A 384 -2.22 -21.03 -23.81
N GLY A 385 -2.50 -22.33 -23.88
CA GLY A 385 -1.62 -23.34 -24.48
C GLY A 385 -0.38 -23.71 -23.68
N GLN A 386 -0.25 -23.22 -22.44
CA GLN A 386 0.95 -23.45 -21.60
C GLN A 386 0.61 -24.22 -20.32
N GLU A 387 -0.16 -25.31 -20.44
CA GLU A 387 -0.68 -26.11 -19.32
C GLU A 387 0.44 -26.79 -18.53
N GLN A 388 1.51 -27.21 -19.21
CA GLN A 388 2.70 -27.78 -18.59
C GLN A 388 3.45 -26.73 -17.77
N ALA A 389 3.65 -25.53 -18.32
CA ALA A 389 4.30 -24.43 -17.61
C ALA A 389 3.52 -24.07 -16.33
N ALA A 390 2.20 -23.92 -16.44
CA ALA A 390 1.32 -23.64 -15.30
C ALA A 390 1.42 -24.72 -14.21
N ARG A 391 1.47 -26.00 -14.60
CA ARG A 391 1.61 -27.13 -13.67
C ARG A 391 2.96 -27.12 -12.96
N GLU A 392 4.06 -26.94 -13.68
CA GLU A 392 5.41 -26.96 -13.10
C GLU A 392 5.63 -25.82 -12.11
N VAL A 393 5.17 -24.62 -12.46
CA VAL A 393 5.20 -23.44 -11.58
C VAL A 393 4.38 -23.71 -10.32
N ALA A 394 3.12 -24.13 -10.47
CA ALA A 394 2.24 -24.37 -9.34
C ALA A 394 2.79 -25.46 -8.41
N ASN A 395 3.31 -26.57 -8.95
CA ASN A 395 3.92 -27.63 -8.16
C ASN A 395 5.18 -27.16 -7.42
N SER A 396 6.00 -26.32 -8.05
CA SER A 396 7.19 -25.77 -7.39
C SER A 396 6.83 -24.87 -6.22
N LEU A 397 5.87 -23.96 -6.43
CA LEU A 397 5.45 -23.01 -5.40
C LEU A 397 4.63 -23.67 -4.28
N LYS A 398 3.82 -24.69 -4.58
CA LYS A 398 3.14 -25.53 -3.57
C LYS A 398 4.13 -26.21 -2.62
N ARG A 399 5.27 -26.71 -3.14
CA ARG A 399 6.32 -27.31 -2.28
C ARG A 399 6.93 -26.29 -1.32
N ALA A 400 7.16 -25.06 -1.81
CA ALA A 400 7.65 -23.97 -0.97
C ALA A 400 6.64 -23.59 0.11
N ALA A 401 5.36 -23.45 -0.26
CA ALA A 401 4.26 -23.16 0.67
C ALA A 401 4.05 -24.27 1.72
N ALA A 402 4.30 -25.54 1.37
CA ALA A 402 4.25 -26.67 2.30
C ALA A 402 5.46 -26.74 3.25
N GLY A 403 6.41 -25.79 3.17
CA GLY A 403 7.61 -25.76 4.01
C GLY A 403 8.64 -26.86 3.68
N LEU A 404 8.53 -27.50 2.50
CA LEU A 404 9.44 -28.57 2.06
C LEU A 404 10.72 -28.04 1.41
N LYS A 405 10.93 -26.72 1.43
CA LYS A 405 12.09 -26.04 0.86
C LYS A 405 12.94 -25.42 1.97
N ALA A 406 14.25 -25.31 1.73
CA ALA A 406 15.18 -24.63 2.64
C ALA A 406 14.75 -23.17 2.90
N ARG A 407 14.72 -22.78 4.18
CA ARG A 407 14.22 -21.46 4.62
C ARG A 407 15.14 -20.31 4.25
N GLU A 408 16.41 -20.58 3.94
CA GLU A 408 17.35 -19.53 3.54
C GLU A 408 17.24 -19.15 2.06
N ARG A 409 16.47 -19.88 1.24
CA ARG A 409 16.39 -19.65 -0.21
C ARG A 409 15.11 -18.88 -0.58
N PRO A 410 15.05 -18.23 -1.77
CA PRO A 410 13.83 -17.61 -2.27
C PRO A 410 12.65 -18.58 -2.33
N ILE A 411 11.40 -18.11 -2.41
CA ILE A 411 10.20 -18.97 -2.50
C ILE A 411 10.32 -19.94 -3.69
N GLY A 412 10.75 -19.43 -4.84
CA GLY A 412 10.97 -20.22 -6.05
C GLY A 412 12.04 -19.61 -6.93
N VAL A 413 12.94 -20.43 -7.46
CA VAL A 413 13.89 -20.09 -8.51
C VAL A 413 13.50 -20.89 -9.74
N LEU A 414 12.84 -20.24 -10.71
CA LEU A 414 12.25 -20.88 -11.87
C LEU A 414 12.90 -20.37 -13.16
N LEU A 415 13.27 -21.29 -14.05
CA LEU A 415 13.80 -20.93 -15.38
C LEU A 415 12.73 -21.15 -16.45
N LEU A 416 12.22 -20.06 -17.01
CA LEU A 416 11.27 -20.03 -18.11
C LEU A 416 12.01 -20.19 -19.42
N ALA A 417 11.87 -21.34 -20.06
CA ALA A 417 12.61 -21.69 -21.27
C ALA A 417 11.66 -21.93 -22.45
N GLY A 418 11.92 -21.27 -23.57
CA GLY A 418 11.14 -21.43 -24.80
C GLY A 418 11.31 -20.24 -25.76
N PRO A 419 10.61 -20.22 -26.90
CA PRO A 419 10.68 -19.14 -27.89
C PRO A 419 10.28 -17.76 -27.34
N SER A 420 10.46 -16.72 -28.14
CA SER A 420 9.93 -15.38 -27.83
C SER A 420 8.41 -15.34 -28.07
N GLY A 421 7.69 -14.55 -27.27
CA GLY A 421 6.25 -14.30 -27.50
C GLY A 421 5.28 -15.42 -27.12
N VAL A 422 5.72 -16.46 -26.39
CA VAL A 422 4.91 -17.62 -25.99
C VAL A 422 4.24 -17.51 -24.60
N GLY A 423 4.44 -16.40 -23.88
CA GLY A 423 3.79 -16.15 -22.58
C GLY A 423 4.70 -16.14 -21.34
N LYS A 424 6.04 -16.15 -21.49
CA LYS A 424 6.99 -16.06 -20.36
C LYS A 424 6.82 -14.79 -19.52
N SER A 425 6.65 -13.64 -20.19
CA SER A 425 6.41 -12.35 -19.53
C SER A 425 5.02 -12.31 -18.86
N GLU A 426 3.98 -12.83 -19.54
CA GLU A 426 2.62 -12.92 -18.97
C GLU A 426 2.60 -13.76 -17.68
N LEU A 427 3.28 -14.91 -17.66
CA LEU A 427 3.43 -15.71 -16.44
C LEU A 427 4.07 -14.89 -15.30
N SER A 428 5.07 -14.08 -15.62
CA SER A 428 5.79 -13.27 -14.63
C SER A 428 4.88 -12.21 -14.01
N GLU A 429 4.05 -11.54 -14.82
CA GLU A 429 3.04 -10.59 -14.36
C GLU A 429 1.95 -11.27 -13.53
N LEU A 430 1.45 -12.43 -13.96
CA LEU A 430 0.46 -13.21 -13.21
C LEU A 430 0.99 -13.66 -11.84
N LEU A 431 2.27 -14.02 -11.76
CA LEU A 431 2.90 -14.35 -10.49
C LEU A 431 3.12 -13.11 -9.62
N ALA A 432 3.44 -11.95 -10.21
CA ALA A 432 3.55 -10.69 -9.47
C ALA A 432 2.20 -10.30 -8.84
N GLU A 433 1.12 -10.42 -9.61
CA GLU A 433 -0.26 -10.24 -9.14
C GLU A 433 -0.60 -11.25 -8.03
N PHE A 434 -0.20 -12.51 -8.18
CA PHE A 434 -0.42 -13.53 -7.15
C PHE A 434 0.33 -13.24 -5.85
N VAL A 435 1.60 -12.84 -5.89
CA VAL A 435 2.41 -12.66 -4.67
C VAL A 435 2.11 -11.34 -3.99
N SER A 436 2.07 -10.26 -4.77
CA SER A 436 2.07 -8.88 -4.28
C SER A 436 0.72 -8.17 -4.47
N GLY A 437 -0.20 -8.81 -5.19
CA GLY A 437 -1.54 -8.27 -5.45
C GLY A 437 -1.62 -7.29 -6.62
N SER A 438 -0.49 -6.95 -7.26
CA SER A 438 -0.43 -6.07 -8.43
C SER A 438 0.60 -6.54 -9.45
N ARG A 439 0.29 -6.37 -10.74
CA ARG A 439 1.22 -6.65 -11.86
C ARG A 439 2.38 -5.65 -11.90
N ASP A 440 2.15 -4.41 -11.47
CA ASP A 440 3.14 -3.31 -11.53
C ASP A 440 4.31 -3.51 -10.56
N LYS A 441 4.16 -4.43 -9.61
CA LYS A 441 5.19 -4.80 -8.64
C LYS A 441 6.17 -5.86 -9.17
N LEU A 442 6.12 -6.19 -10.46
CA LEU A 442 7.12 -7.04 -11.11
C LEU A 442 8.46 -6.29 -11.24
N VAL A 443 9.49 -6.77 -10.54
CA VAL A 443 10.85 -6.24 -10.67
C VAL A 443 11.50 -6.86 -11.91
N ARG A 444 11.38 -6.18 -13.05
CA ARG A 444 11.97 -6.62 -14.32
C ARG A 444 13.38 -6.07 -14.51
N ILE A 445 14.33 -6.96 -14.76
CA ILE A 445 15.73 -6.68 -15.05
C ILE A 445 16.07 -7.33 -16.40
N ASP A 446 16.40 -6.48 -17.38
CA ASP A 446 16.87 -6.94 -18.69
C ASP A 446 18.38 -7.25 -18.62
N MET A 447 18.75 -8.50 -18.89
CA MET A 447 20.15 -8.93 -18.84
C MET A 447 20.97 -8.43 -20.02
N SER A 448 20.34 -8.01 -21.11
CA SER A 448 21.04 -7.39 -22.24
C SER A 448 21.70 -6.05 -21.85
N GLU A 449 21.09 -5.31 -20.92
CA GLU A 449 21.67 -4.09 -20.34
C GLU A 449 22.86 -4.38 -19.39
N LEU A 450 23.04 -5.64 -19.00
CA LEU A 450 24.01 -6.10 -17.99
C LEU A 450 25.11 -6.98 -18.60
N SER A 451 25.38 -6.80 -19.90
CA SER A 451 26.41 -7.53 -20.64
C SER A 451 27.83 -7.05 -20.33
N GLU A 452 28.00 -5.82 -19.82
CA GLU A 452 29.30 -5.23 -19.50
C GLU A 452 29.67 -5.35 -18.01
N PRO A 453 30.97 -5.42 -17.65
CA PRO A 453 31.41 -5.64 -16.27
C PRO A 453 30.95 -4.56 -15.28
N PHE A 454 30.91 -3.30 -15.69
CA PHE A 454 30.57 -2.18 -14.79
C PHE A 454 29.07 -2.06 -14.52
N SER A 455 28.22 -2.72 -15.31
CA SER A 455 26.76 -2.73 -15.15
C SER A 455 26.30 -3.39 -13.85
N VAL A 456 27.16 -4.18 -13.20
CA VAL A 456 26.93 -4.75 -11.86
C VAL A 456 26.56 -3.67 -10.84
N SER A 457 27.21 -2.50 -10.90
CA SER A 457 26.94 -1.38 -10.00
C SER A 457 25.51 -0.84 -10.11
N ARG A 458 24.82 -1.02 -11.25
CA ARG A 458 23.40 -0.64 -11.39
C ARG A 458 22.47 -1.51 -10.53
N LEU A 459 22.85 -2.76 -10.27
CA LEU A 459 22.06 -3.69 -9.46
C LEU A 459 22.26 -3.49 -7.96
N ILE A 460 23.50 -3.27 -7.52
CA ILE A 460 23.90 -3.25 -6.10
C ILE A 460 24.39 -1.88 -5.59
N GLY A 461 24.40 -0.86 -6.44
CA GLY A 461 24.93 0.47 -6.11
C GLY A 461 26.42 0.59 -6.40
N ALA A 462 26.92 1.83 -6.48
CA ALA A 462 28.34 2.10 -6.68
C ALA A 462 29.12 1.91 -5.36
N PRO A 463 30.41 1.50 -5.40
CA PRO A 463 31.25 1.39 -4.21
C PRO A 463 31.54 2.75 -3.53
N PRO A 464 31.94 2.77 -2.24
CA PRO A 464 32.39 3.99 -1.57
C PRO A 464 33.47 4.73 -2.35
N GLY A 465 33.25 6.02 -2.61
CA GLY A 465 34.20 6.88 -3.33
C GLY A 465 33.93 7.04 -4.84
N TYR A 466 32.92 6.37 -5.39
CA TYR A 466 32.48 6.56 -6.78
C TYR A 466 31.23 7.45 -6.86
N VAL A 467 31.03 8.11 -8.01
CA VAL A 467 29.81 8.88 -8.30
C VAL A 467 28.61 7.93 -8.24
N GLY A 468 27.56 8.31 -7.49
CA GLY A 468 26.39 7.46 -7.26
C GLY A 468 26.50 6.52 -6.06
N TYR A 469 27.52 6.66 -5.20
CA TYR A 469 27.63 5.86 -3.95
C TYR A 469 26.42 5.98 -3.02
N ASP A 470 25.81 7.16 -2.94
CA ASP A 470 24.61 7.38 -2.13
C ASP A 470 23.32 6.83 -2.80
N GLU A 471 23.38 6.44 -4.08
CA GLU A 471 22.26 5.84 -4.81
C GLU A 471 22.19 4.33 -4.52
N ALA A 472 21.04 3.86 -4.04
CA ALA A 472 20.83 2.45 -3.79
C ALA A 472 20.71 1.68 -5.11
N GLY A 473 21.28 0.46 -5.16
CA GLY A 473 21.17 -0.39 -6.33
C GLY A 473 19.73 -0.73 -6.68
N ARG A 474 19.39 -0.73 -7.98
CA ARG A 474 18.01 -0.92 -8.47
C ARG A 474 17.38 -2.20 -7.93
N LEU A 475 18.14 -3.30 -7.93
CA LEU A 475 17.65 -4.60 -7.47
C LEU A 475 17.57 -4.66 -5.94
N THR A 476 18.64 -4.26 -5.26
CA THR A 476 18.71 -4.31 -3.79
C THR A 476 17.69 -3.42 -3.13
N GLU A 477 17.41 -2.24 -3.70
CA GLU A 477 16.42 -1.31 -3.17
C GLU A 477 15.00 -1.78 -3.44
N ALA A 478 14.71 -2.30 -4.65
CA ALA A 478 13.39 -2.82 -4.98
C ALA A 478 12.98 -3.94 -4.02
N VAL A 479 13.88 -4.90 -3.77
CA VAL A 479 13.60 -6.04 -2.88
C VAL A 479 13.60 -5.64 -1.41
N ARG A 480 14.39 -4.64 -0.99
CA ARG A 480 14.34 -4.12 0.39
C ARG A 480 13.04 -3.40 0.69
N ARG A 481 12.49 -2.67 -0.28
CA ARG A 481 11.18 -2.03 -0.14
C ARG A 481 10.05 -3.04 -0.17
N GLU A 482 10.18 -4.08 -0.98
CA GLU A 482 9.13 -5.06 -1.26
C GLU A 482 9.71 -6.48 -1.27
N PRO A 483 9.86 -7.13 -0.11
CA PRO A 483 10.41 -8.49 -0.05
C PRO A 483 9.50 -9.55 -0.70
N TYR A 484 8.18 -9.31 -0.71
CA TYR A 484 7.17 -10.16 -1.36
C TYR A 484 6.97 -9.76 -2.82
N CYS A 485 8.00 -9.97 -3.64
CA CYS A 485 7.97 -9.59 -5.05
C CYS A 485 8.30 -10.76 -5.98
N VAL A 486 8.08 -10.51 -7.27
CA VAL A 486 8.59 -11.35 -8.35
C VAL A 486 9.72 -10.59 -9.02
N VAL A 487 10.89 -11.21 -9.13
CA VAL A 487 12.06 -10.65 -9.80
C VAL A 487 12.28 -11.43 -11.09
N LEU A 488 12.06 -10.79 -12.24
CA LEU A 488 12.30 -11.37 -13.56
C LEU A 488 13.65 -10.89 -14.09
N PHE A 489 14.55 -11.86 -14.30
CA PHE A 489 15.80 -11.69 -15.00
C PHE A 489 15.63 -12.22 -16.44
N ASP A 490 15.38 -11.29 -17.37
CA ASP A 490 15.05 -11.59 -18.76
C ASP A 490 16.31 -11.84 -19.59
N GLU A 491 16.30 -12.84 -20.49
CA GLU A 491 17.41 -13.20 -21.39
C GLU A 491 18.74 -13.50 -20.69
N ILE A 492 18.73 -14.41 -19.72
CA ILE A 492 19.87 -14.72 -18.84
C ILE A 492 21.18 -15.07 -19.57
N GLU A 493 21.09 -15.61 -20.78
CA GLU A 493 22.24 -15.90 -21.64
C GLU A 493 23.05 -14.67 -22.09
N LYS A 494 22.51 -13.46 -21.95
CA LYS A 494 23.16 -12.19 -22.32
C LYS A 494 23.94 -11.54 -21.18
N ALA A 495 23.75 -12.03 -19.95
CA ALA A 495 24.33 -11.44 -18.75
C ALA A 495 25.86 -11.61 -18.68
N HIS A 496 26.53 -10.61 -18.11
CA HIS A 496 27.95 -10.73 -17.76
C HIS A 496 28.17 -11.81 -16.66
N PRO A 497 29.27 -12.60 -16.68
CA PRO A 497 29.53 -13.65 -15.69
C PRO A 497 29.53 -13.19 -14.22
N GLN A 498 29.91 -11.94 -13.93
CA GLN A 498 29.84 -11.38 -12.57
C GLN A 498 28.40 -11.20 -12.09
N VAL A 499 27.46 -10.89 -12.99
CA VAL A 499 26.03 -10.81 -12.66
C VAL A 499 25.51 -12.20 -12.29
N LEU A 500 25.89 -13.22 -13.06
CA LEU A 500 25.53 -14.62 -12.76
C LEU A 500 26.06 -15.07 -11.39
N SER A 501 27.23 -14.58 -10.98
CA SER A 501 27.80 -14.86 -9.65
C SER A 501 26.97 -14.25 -8.51
N LEU A 502 26.43 -13.03 -8.69
CA LEU A 502 25.51 -12.44 -7.73
C LEU A 502 24.18 -13.19 -7.66
N LEU A 503 23.69 -13.67 -8.80
CA LEU A 503 22.48 -14.49 -8.86
C LEU A 503 22.66 -15.83 -8.13
N LEU A 504 23.83 -16.47 -8.24
CA LEU A 504 24.16 -17.66 -7.44
C LEU A 504 24.02 -17.37 -5.93
N GLN A 505 24.56 -16.24 -5.46
CA GLN A 505 24.42 -15.83 -4.07
C GLN A 505 22.96 -15.67 -3.66
N ILE A 506 22.13 -15.04 -4.49
CA ILE A 506 20.69 -14.88 -4.24
C ILE A 506 20.00 -16.24 -4.15
N MET A 507 20.30 -17.16 -5.09
CA MET A 507 19.68 -18.49 -5.14
C MET A 507 20.10 -19.39 -3.96
N ASP A 508 21.29 -19.20 -3.41
CA ASP A 508 21.85 -20.03 -2.33
C ASP A 508 21.51 -19.51 -0.94
N THR A 509 21.63 -18.19 -0.73
CA THR A 509 21.51 -17.58 0.60
C THR A 509 20.26 -16.73 0.78
N GLY A 510 19.49 -16.53 -0.29
CA GLY A 510 18.29 -15.68 -0.26
C GLY A 510 18.60 -14.24 0.14
N ALA A 511 19.84 -13.79 -0.02
CA ALA A 511 20.25 -12.46 0.38
C ALA A 511 21.29 -11.88 -0.56
N LEU A 512 21.21 -10.56 -0.76
CA LEU A 512 22.20 -9.80 -1.50
C LEU A 512 22.62 -8.59 -0.67
N THR A 513 23.90 -8.31 -0.56
CA THR A 513 24.39 -7.12 0.14
C THR A 513 24.81 -6.10 -0.89
N ASP A 514 24.33 -4.87 -0.72
CA ASP A 514 24.63 -3.76 -1.61
C ASP A 514 26.01 -3.16 -1.30
N ALA A 515 26.49 -2.25 -2.16
CA ALA A 515 27.81 -1.65 -2.02
C ALA A 515 27.98 -0.75 -0.78
N ALA A 516 26.88 -0.34 -0.15
CA ALA A 516 26.86 0.42 1.10
C ALA A 516 26.72 -0.48 2.35
N GLY A 517 26.73 -1.81 2.18
CA GLY A 517 26.61 -2.80 3.26
C GLY A 517 25.17 -3.07 3.72
N ARG A 518 24.15 -2.61 2.98
CA ARG A 518 22.74 -2.87 3.28
C ARG A 518 22.34 -4.22 2.69
N LYS A 519 21.67 -5.04 3.49
CA LYS A 519 21.22 -6.38 3.08
C LYS A 519 19.80 -6.32 2.49
N ALA A 520 19.61 -6.93 1.33
CA ALA A 520 18.33 -7.20 0.68
C ALA A 520 17.96 -8.68 0.89
N ASP A 521 16.71 -8.93 1.27
CA ASP A 521 16.20 -10.27 1.61
C ASP A 521 15.27 -10.80 0.51
N PHE A 522 15.69 -11.87 -0.15
CA PHE A 522 14.99 -12.54 -1.23
C PHE A 522 14.23 -13.78 -0.78
N ARG A 523 14.26 -14.16 0.52
CA ARG A 523 13.59 -15.38 1.02
C ARG A 523 12.08 -15.38 0.75
N HIS A 524 11.48 -14.20 0.63
CA HIS A 524 10.07 -13.99 0.33
C HIS A 524 9.78 -13.69 -1.15
N ALA A 525 10.81 -13.70 -2.01
CA ALA A 525 10.68 -13.40 -3.43
C ALA A 525 10.56 -14.67 -4.29
N ILE A 526 9.89 -14.55 -5.44
CA ILE A 526 9.99 -15.52 -6.54
C ILE A 526 10.98 -14.97 -7.55
N VAL A 527 12.05 -15.73 -7.81
CA VAL A 527 13.06 -15.41 -8.80
C VAL A 527 12.73 -16.16 -10.09
N LEU A 528 12.45 -15.40 -11.15
CA LEU A 528 12.22 -15.91 -12.50
C LEU A 528 13.43 -15.59 -13.37
N LEU A 529 13.93 -16.61 -14.05
CA LEU A 529 14.97 -16.50 -15.06
C LEU A 529 14.31 -16.78 -16.40
N SER A 530 14.57 -15.97 -17.42
CA SER A 530 14.05 -16.20 -18.77
C SER A 530 15.19 -16.55 -19.72
N THR A 531 14.93 -17.47 -20.65
CA THR A 531 15.84 -17.76 -21.75
C THR A 531 15.08 -18.08 -23.03
N THR A 532 15.70 -17.78 -24.17
CA THR A 532 15.20 -18.16 -25.49
C THR A 532 15.63 -19.58 -25.92
N ALA A 533 16.43 -20.26 -25.09
CA ALA A 533 16.84 -21.65 -25.31
C ALA A 533 15.63 -22.62 -25.31
N GLY A 534 15.71 -23.69 -26.11
CA GLY A 534 14.63 -24.67 -26.25
C GLY A 534 13.58 -24.37 -27.32
N GLY A 535 13.60 -23.18 -27.94
CA GLY A 535 12.61 -22.79 -28.95
C GLY A 535 12.92 -23.18 -30.39
N ARG A 536 14.19 -23.47 -30.73
CA ARG A 536 14.52 -24.00 -32.06
C ARG A 536 14.63 -25.50 -31.96
N GLY A 537 13.53 -26.21 -32.24
CA GLY A 537 13.62 -27.55 -32.77
C GLY A 537 14.65 -27.52 -33.89
N GLY A 538 15.77 -28.21 -33.70
CA GLY A 538 16.86 -28.16 -34.65
C GLY A 538 16.31 -28.51 -36.04
N ALA A 539 16.34 -27.54 -36.96
CA ALA A 539 16.59 -27.82 -38.36
C ALA A 539 18.02 -28.35 -38.50
N GLY A 540 18.28 -29.50 -37.86
CA GLY A 540 19.39 -30.35 -38.18
C GLY A 540 19.02 -31.03 -39.48
N ILE A 541 19.84 -30.83 -40.50
CA ILE A 541 19.79 -31.51 -41.79
C ILE A 541 19.66 -33.01 -41.54
N GLY A 542 18.45 -33.53 -41.69
CA GLY A 542 18.07 -34.89 -41.32
C GLY A 542 16.72 -35.23 -41.92
N PHE A 543 16.73 -35.53 -43.22
CA PHE A 543 15.61 -36.11 -43.96
C PHE A 543 15.14 -37.42 -43.27
N ALA A 544 14.02 -37.38 -42.55
CA ALA A 544 13.13 -38.54 -42.34
C ALA A 544 11.81 -38.11 -41.66
N GLY A 545 10.80 -37.84 -42.48
CA GLY A 545 9.36 -38.04 -42.24
C GLY A 545 8.75 -37.70 -40.89
N SER A 546 8.03 -36.56 -40.83
CA SER A 546 6.72 -36.45 -40.15
C SER A 546 6.00 -35.20 -40.67
N GLY A 547 4.71 -35.34 -41.02
CA GLY A 547 3.91 -34.31 -41.68
C GLY A 547 3.66 -33.05 -40.83
N PRO A 548 3.07 -32.00 -41.43
CA PRO A 548 2.77 -30.75 -40.76
C PRO A 548 1.73 -31.00 -39.65
N GLY A 549 2.04 -30.65 -38.39
CA GLY A 549 1.06 -30.63 -37.30
C GLY A 549 1.42 -31.38 -36.00
N ARG A 550 2.59 -32.01 -35.87
CA ARG A 550 3.03 -32.57 -34.57
C ARG A 550 3.94 -31.61 -33.83
N ILE A 551 3.36 -30.85 -32.91
CA ILE A 551 4.11 -30.15 -31.85
C ILE A 551 4.66 -31.24 -30.91
N GLU A 552 5.96 -31.53 -31.00
CA GLU A 552 6.60 -32.44 -30.05
C GLU A 552 6.63 -31.81 -28.65
N PRO A 553 6.33 -32.57 -27.59
CA PRO A 553 6.57 -32.12 -26.22
C PRO A 553 8.03 -31.68 -26.06
N VAL A 554 8.27 -30.58 -25.35
CA VAL A 554 9.63 -30.12 -25.05
C VAL A 554 10.32 -31.22 -24.23
N ASP A 555 11.29 -31.91 -24.84
CA ASP A 555 12.11 -32.91 -24.15
C ASP A 555 12.96 -32.24 -23.06
N PRO A 556 12.68 -32.53 -21.76
CA PRO A 556 13.41 -31.92 -20.65
C PRO A 556 14.91 -32.22 -20.67
N ASP A 557 15.33 -33.38 -21.16
CA ASP A 557 16.74 -33.79 -21.19
C ASP A 557 17.52 -33.05 -22.27
N ARG A 558 16.90 -32.87 -23.44
CA ARG A 558 17.44 -32.05 -24.53
C ARG A 558 17.56 -30.59 -24.10
N LEU A 559 16.53 -30.05 -23.45
CA LEU A 559 16.52 -28.69 -22.92
C LEU A 559 17.62 -28.51 -21.86
N ALA A 560 17.75 -29.43 -20.92
CA ALA A 560 18.81 -29.41 -19.91
C ALA A 560 20.21 -29.45 -20.56
N GLY A 561 20.39 -30.23 -21.63
CA GLY A 561 21.63 -30.26 -22.40
C GLY A 561 21.96 -28.93 -23.10
N GLU A 562 20.96 -28.26 -23.68
CA GLU A 562 21.14 -26.91 -24.26
C GLU A 562 21.48 -25.86 -23.20
N LEU A 563 20.81 -25.93 -22.05
CA LEU A 563 21.04 -25.02 -20.94
C LEU A 563 22.44 -25.18 -20.34
N ARG A 564 22.92 -26.41 -20.15
CA ARG A 564 24.30 -26.68 -19.67
C ARG A 564 25.39 -26.22 -20.63
N ARG A 565 25.09 -26.05 -21.92
CA ARG A 565 26.04 -25.48 -22.90
C ARG A 565 26.11 -23.95 -22.82
N ARG A 566 25.02 -23.29 -22.47
CA ARG A 566 24.91 -21.82 -22.41
C ARG A 566 25.16 -21.26 -21.01
N LEU A 567 24.88 -22.03 -19.97
CA LEU A 567 25.02 -21.69 -18.56
C LEU A 567 25.93 -22.70 -17.88
N ALA A 568 26.72 -22.25 -16.90
CA ALA A 568 27.57 -23.14 -16.12
C ALA A 568 26.74 -24.20 -15.39
N PRO A 569 27.21 -25.47 -15.29
CA PRO A 569 26.48 -26.54 -14.60
C PRO A 569 26.09 -26.20 -13.16
N GLU A 570 26.96 -25.46 -12.47
CA GLU A 570 26.70 -24.97 -11.11
C GLU A 570 25.43 -24.11 -11.04
N PHE A 571 25.25 -23.21 -12.01
CA PHE A 571 24.08 -22.33 -12.09
C PHE A 571 22.79 -23.12 -12.33
N VAL A 572 22.81 -24.06 -13.28
CA VAL A 572 21.65 -24.90 -13.59
C VAL A 572 21.20 -25.72 -12.37
N ASN A 573 22.15 -26.22 -11.58
CA ASN A 573 21.87 -27.01 -10.39
C ASN A 573 21.24 -26.20 -9.22
N ARG A 574 21.25 -24.86 -9.28
CA ARG A 574 20.60 -23.98 -8.29
C ARG A 574 19.17 -23.60 -8.64
N ILE A 575 18.74 -23.94 -9.85
CA ILE A 575 17.37 -23.68 -10.32
C ILE A 575 16.47 -24.78 -9.75
N ASP A 576 15.38 -24.40 -9.08
CA ASP A 576 14.48 -25.38 -8.47
C ASP A 576 13.66 -26.12 -9.52
N ARG A 577 13.27 -25.41 -10.58
CA ARG A 577 12.52 -25.99 -11.69
C ARG A 577 12.75 -25.24 -13.00
N ILE A 578 12.98 -26.02 -14.06
CA ILE A 578 12.92 -25.56 -15.44
C ILE A 578 11.48 -25.69 -15.91
N VAL A 579 10.92 -24.59 -16.42
CA VAL A 579 9.54 -24.44 -16.85
C VAL A 579 9.54 -24.31 -18.38
N PRO A 580 9.22 -25.38 -19.12
CA PRO A 580 9.22 -25.35 -20.57
C PRO A 580 7.98 -24.63 -21.11
N PHE A 581 8.19 -23.79 -22.12
CA PHE A 581 7.16 -23.15 -22.93
C PHE A 581 7.26 -23.69 -24.36
N ARG A 582 6.13 -24.19 -24.87
CA ARG A 582 6.04 -24.68 -26.25
C ARG A 582 5.70 -23.55 -27.22
N GLU A 583 5.98 -23.78 -28.50
CA GLU A 583 5.42 -22.96 -29.58
C GLU A 583 3.88 -23.00 -29.55
N LEU A 584 3.28 -21.87 -29.93
CA LEU A 584 1.84 -21.71 -29.97
C LEU A 584 1.28 -22.42 -31.21
N ALA A 585 0.24 -23.21 -31.01
CA ALA A 585 -0.53 -23.81 -32.09
C ALA A 585 -1.52 -22.78 -32.66
N GLU A 586 -2.08 -23.05 -33.84
CA GLU A 586 -3.09 -22.18 -34.45
C GLU A 586 -4.30 -21.98 -33.53
N GLU A 587 -4.72 -23.02 -32.80
CA GLU A 587 -5.81 -22.94 -31.83
C GLU A 587 -5.48 -22.01 -30.66
N ASP A 588 -4.21 -21.97 -30.23
CA ASP A 588 -3.75 -21.07 -29.17
C ASP A 588 -3.80 -19.61 -29.67
N TYR A 589 -3.33 -19.35 -30.89
CA TYR A 589 -3.43 -18.03 -31.53
C TYR A 589 -4.87 -17.55 -31.61
N ARG A 590 -5.80 -18.43 -32.01
CA ARG A 590 -7.22 -18.13 -32.11
C ARG A 590 -7.83 -17.75 -30.77
N GLU A 591 -7.52 -18.49 -29.71
CA GLU A 591 -7.99 -18.17 -28.35
C GLU A 591 -7.37 -16.87 -27.81
N ILE A 592 -6.08 -16.63 -28.05
CA ILE A 592 -5.41 -15.38 -27.65
C ILE A 592 -6.04 -14.18 -28.36
N ALA A 593 -6.29 -14.28 -29.67
CA ALA A 593 -6.92 -13.23 -30.45
C ALA A 593 -8.31 -12.89 -29.93
N ARG A 594 -9.15 -13.90 -29.66
CA ARG A 594 -10.48 -13.71 -29.07
C ARG A 594 -10.41 -12.95 -27.74
N ARG A 595 -9.46 -13.29 -26.88
CA ARG A 595 -9.28 -12.63 -25.58
C ARG A 595 -8.85 -11.17 -25.71
N LEU A 596 -7.96 -10.87 -26.64
CA LEU A 596 -7.53 -9.49 -26.90
C LEU A 596 -8.69 -8.66 -27.44
N LEU A 597 -9.43 -9.15 -28.44
CA LEU A 597 -10.61 -8.47 -28.97
C LEU A 597 -11.69 -8.27 -27.89
N ALA A 598 -11.96 -9.29 -27.06
CA ALA A 598 -12.89 -9.16 -25.95
C ALA A 598 -12.41 -8.16 -24.88
N ALA A 599 -11.09 -7.99 -24.68
CA ALA A 599 -10.55 -6.96 -23.80
C ALA A 599 -10.72 -5.55 -24.38
N VAL A 600 -10.58 -5.38 -25.70
CA VAL A 600 -10.90 -4.12 -26.40
C VAL A 600 -12.39 -3.79 -26.25
N ALA A 601 -13.28 -4.73 -26.58
CA ALA A 601 -14.73 -4.53 -26.44
C ALA A 601 -15.15 -4.14 -25.01
N ARG A 602 -14.59 -4.81 -23.98
CA ARG A 602 -14.89 -4.46 -22.58
C ARG A 602 -14.41 -3.06 -22.18
N ARG A 603 -13.25 -2.62 -22.69
CA ARG A 603 -12.76 -1.25 -22.43
C ARG A 603 -13.67 -0.22 -23.09
N ALA A 604 -14.13 -0.48 -24.31
CA ALA A 604 -15.06 0.38 -25.02
C ALA A 604 -16.45 0.42 -24.35
N ASP A 605 -16.96 -0.71 -23.89
CA ASP A 605 -18.25 -0.81 -23.17
C ASP A 605 -18.24 0.02 -21.88
N GLY A 606 -17.10 0.05 -21.17
CA GLY A 606 -16.89 0.94 -20.02
C GLY A 606 -16.93 2.44 -20.36
N GLN A 607 -16.71 2.81 -21.62
CA GLN A 607 -16.89 4.17 -22.16
C GLN A 607 -18.28 4.36 -22.80
N GLY A 608 -19.14 3.34 -22.70
CA GLY A 608 -20.49 3.34 -23.25
C GLY A 608 -20.58 2.98 -24.72
N ALA A 609 -19.53 2.43 -25.34
CA ALA A 609 -19.53 2.01 -26.74
C ALA A 609 -19.51 0.48 -26.89
N ARG A 610 -20.43 -0.07 -27.66
CA ARG A 610 -20.48 -1.48 -28.04
C ARG A 610 -19.65 -1.71 -29.30
N ILE A 611 -18.87 -2.79 -29.29
CA ILE A 611 -18.06 -3.18 -30.44
C ILE A 611 -18.35 -4.63 -30.77
N GLU A 612 -18.67 -4.90 -32.04
CA GLU A 612 -18.80 -6.23 -32.60
C GLU A 612 -17.67 -6.49 -33.61
N PHE A 613 -17.05 -7.66 -33.54
CA PHE A 613 -15.97 -8.06 -34.44
C PHE A 613 -16.47 -9.17 -35.36
N SER A 614 -16.34 -8.98 -36.67
CA SER A 614 -16.65 -10.03 -37.64
C SER A 614 -15.68 -11.21 -37.55
N GLY A 615 -16.11 -12.39 -38.01
CA GLY A 615 -15.25 -13.58 -38.05
C GLY A 615 -14.00 -13.40 -38.93
N ALA A 616 -14.07 -12.53 -39.95
CA ALA A 616 -12.95 -12.22 -40.84
C ALA A 616 -11.79 -11.52 -40.10
N VAL A 617 -12.09 -10.67 -39.11
CA VAL A 617 -11.07 -10.01 -38.27
C VAL A 617 -10.23 -11.04 -37.53
N LEU A 618 -10.89 -12.06 -36.96
CA LEU A 618 -10.20 -13.10 -36.19
C LEU A 618 -9.24 -13.91 -37.07
N GLU A 619 -9.70 -14.36 -38.24
CA GLU A 619 -8.87 -15.15 -39.16
C GLU A 619 -7.72 -14.33 -39.75
N ALA A 620 -7.93 -13.04 -40.04
CA ALA A 620 -6.88 -12.13 -40.50
C ALA A 620 -5.77 -11.92 -39.46
N LEU A 621 -6.14 -11.74 -38.18
CA LEU A 621 -5.17 -11.61 -37.08
C LEU A 621 -4.33 -12.88 -36.91
N ILE A 622 -4.95 -14.07 -37.01
CA ILE A 622 -4.26 -15.35 -36.90
C ILE A 622 -3.28 -15.54 -38.06
N ALA A 623 -3.73 -15.31 -39.30
CA ALA A 623 -2.90 -15.47 -40.49
C ALA A 623 -1.62 -14.61 -40.41
N ARG A 624 -1.76 -13.34 -40.01
CA ARG A 624 -0.62 -12.43 -39.84
C ARG A 624 0.33 -12.84 -38.71
N ALA A 625 -0.22 -13.34 -37.61
CA ALA A 625 0.59 -13.79 -36.49
C ALA A 625 1.43 -15.04 -36.85
N LEU A 626 0.86 -15.96 -37.63
CA LEU A 626 1.55 -17.14 -38.14
C LEU A 626 2.66 -16.77 -39.14
N GLU A 627 2.41 -15.81 -40.04
CA GLU A 627 3.39 -15.34 -41.02
C GLU A 627 4.61 -14.67 -40.35
N ALA A 628 4.38 -13.90 -39.28
CA ALA A 628 5.44 -13.17 -38.59
C ALA A 628 6.37 -14.05 -37.71
N GLY A 629 5.96 -15.27 -37.35
CA GLY A 629 6.81 -16.28 -36.69
C GLY A 629 7.35 -15.93 -35.29
N ASN A 630 6.82 -14.92 -34.60
CA ASN A 630 7.35 -14.39 -33.33
C ASN A 630 6.40 -14.56 -32.12
N GLY A 631 5.70 -15.69 -32.04
CA GLY A 631 4.71 -15.96 -31.00
C GLY A 631 3.50 -15.01 -31.10
N ALA A 632 2.84 -14.70 -29.98
CA ALA A 632 1.64 -13.86 -29.95
C ALA A 632 1.90 -12.34 -29.98
N ARG A 633 3.17 -11.90 -29.99
CA ARG A 633 3.51 -10.46 -30.01
C ARG A 633 2.96 -9.71 -31.23
N PRO A 634 3.09 -10.23 -32.47
CA PRO A 634 2.50 -9.59 -33.65
C PRO A 634 0.98 -9.45 -33.54
N LEU A 635 0.32 -10.40 -32.87
CA LEU A 635 -1.12 -10.38 -32.66
C LEU A 635 -1.54 -9.21 -31.77
N ARG A 636 -0.83 -8.99 -30.65
CA ARG A 636 -1.07 -7.83 -29.78
C ARG A 636 -0.81 -6.52 -30.51
N ALA A 637 0.29 -6.43 -31.27
CA ALA A 637 0.63 -5.24 -32.04
C ALA A 637 -0.42 -4.92 -33.12
N ALA A 638 -0.94 -5.94 -33.83
CA ALA A 638 -2.00 -5.75 -34.82
C ALA A 638 -3.32 -5.26 -34.19
N VAL A 639 -3.70 -5.81 -33.02
CA VAL A 639 -4.88 -5.33 -32.29
C VAL A 639 -4.69 -3.87 -31.84
N GLU A 640 -3.52 -3.53 -31.31
CA GLU A 640 -3.23 -2.16 -30.84
C GLU A 640 -3.20 -1.15 -32.00
N HIS A 641 -2.37 -1.39 -33.01
CA HIS A 641 -2.11 -0.41 -34.07
C HIS A 641 -3.17 -0.38 -35.16
N GLU A 642 -3.84 -1.49 -35.44
CA GLU A 642 -4.73 -1.56 -36.60
C GLU A 642 -6.22 -1.59 -36.22
N ILE A 643 -6.54 -2.00 -34.99
CA ILE A 643 -7.92 -2.08 -34.51
C ILE A 643 -8.18 -0.97 -33.48
N GLU A 644 -7.41 -0.89 -32.39
CA GLU A 644 -7.63 0.11 -31.33
C GLU A 644 -7.42 1.54 -31.83
N GLU A 645 -6.39 1.82 -32.63
CA GLU A 645 -6.18 3.16 -33.20
C GLU A 645 -7.34 3.61 -34.10
N GLN A 646 -7.90 2.71 -34.91
CA GLN A 646 -9.05 3.02 -35.77
C GLN A 646 -10.32 3.21 -34.96
N LEU A 647 -10.57 2.35 -33.97
CA LEU A 647 -11.69 2.49 -33.05
C LEU A 647 -11.61 3.80 -32.26
N ALA A 648 -10.43 4.17 -31.77
CA ALA A 648 -10.22 5.43 -31.07
C ALA A 648 -10.54 6.62 -31.98
N ALA A 649 -10.07 6.61 -33.23
CA ALA A 649 -10.39 7.65 -34.21
C ALA A 649 -11.91 7.74 -34.48
N ALA A 650 -12.58 6.60 -34.69
CA ALA A 650 -14.02 6.54 -34.94
C ALA A 650 -14.85 7.02 -33.73
N MET A 651 -14.50 6.58 -32.52
CA MET A 651 -15.16 7.00 -31.28
C MET A 651 -15.01 8.50 -31.00
N ILE A 652 -13.83 9.08 -31.31
CA ILE A 652 -13.61 10.52 -31.18
C ILE A 652 -14.41 11.28 -32.24
N ALA A 653 -14.43 10.79 -33.49
CA ALA A 653 -15.17 11.42 -34.59
C ALA A 653 -16.68 11.43 -34.35
N ALA A 654 -17.23 10.37 -33.74
CA ALA A 654 -18.65 10.26 -33.38
C ALA A 654 -19.09 11.32 -32.34
N GLY A 655 -18.19 11.77 -31.45
CA GLY A 655 -18.52 12.74 -30.41
C GLY A 655 -19.46 12.18 -29.31
N GLN A 656 -19.92 13.03 -28.38
CA GLN A 656 -20.73 12.57 -27.23
C GLN A 656 -22.15 12.11 -27.60
N ASP A 657 -22.67 12.61 -28.72
CA ASP A 657 -24.02 12.34 -29.25
C ASP A 657 -24.02 11.37 -30.44
N GLY A 658 -22.86 10.85 -30.83
CA GLY A 658 -22.71 9.95 -31.98
C GLY A 658 -23.07 8.49 -31.69
N PRO A 659 -23.03 7.64 -32.73
CA PRO A 659 -23.33 6.21 -32.60
C PRO A 659 -22.40 5.56 -31.58
N ARG A 660 -23.01 4.69 -30.78
CA ARG A 660 -22.31 3.96 -29.72
C ARG A 660 -22.04 2.52 -30.08
N ASP A 661 -22.50 2.07 -31.24
CA ASP A 661 -22.33 0.70 -31.71
C ASP A 661 -21.44 0.73 -32.96
N PHE A 662 -20.30 0.04 -32.89
CA PHE A 662 -19.33 -0.08 -33.98
C PHE A 662 -19.18 -1.54 -34.40
N GLU A 663 -19.06 -1.78 -35.70
CA GLU A 663 -18.68 -3.08 -36.26
C GLU A 663 -17.25 -2.98 -36.83
N VAL A 664 -16.45 -4.01 -36.56
CA VAL A 664 -15.09 -4.11 -37.11
C VAL A 664 -15.04 -5.26 -38.11
N GLY A 665 -14.77 -4.89 -39.36
CA GLY A 665 -14.63 -5.77 -40.52
C GLY A 665 -13.17 -6.01 -40.92
N TYR A 666 -12.97 -6.94 -41.86
CA TYR A 666 -11.72 -7.09 -42.59
C TYR A 666 -12.01 -7.24 -44.08
N GLU A 667 -11.76 -6.19 -44.85
CA GLU A 667 -12.01 -6.11 -46.30
C GLU A 667 -10.78 -5.53 -47.02
N ASP A 668 -10.53 -5.93 -48.27
CA ASP A 668 -9.42 -5.45 -49.11
C ASP A 668 -8.03 -5.47 -48.43
N GLY A 669 -7.82 -6.42 -47.53
CA GLY A 669 -6.55 -6.60 -46.81
C GLY A 669 -6.35 -5.66 -45.62
N ARG A 670 -7.38 -4.89 -45.22
CA ARG A 670 -7.34 -3.90 -44.13
C ARG A 670 -8.46 -4.14 -43.13
N PHE A 671 -8.20 -3.79 -41.87
CA PHE A 671 -9.27 -3.69 -40.87
C PHE A 671 -10.03 -2.39 -41.12
N GLU A 672 -11.36 -2.45 -41.07
CA GLU A 672 -12.21 -1.28 -41.23
C GLU A 672 -13.22 -1.23 -40.08
N VAL A 673 -13.47 -0.01 -39.59
CA VAL A 673 -14.46 0.26 -38.54
C VAL A 673 -15.64 0.97 -39.19
N THR A 674 -16.82 0.37 -39.08
CA THR A 674 -18.08 0.93 -39.56
C THR A 674 -19.00 1.24 -38.38
N GLU A 675 -19.81 2.28 -38.53
CA GLU A 675 -20.88 2.57 -37.58
C GLU A 675 -22.02 1.59 -37.81
N SER A 676 -22.42 0.86 -36.76
CA SER A 676 -23.57 -0.04 -36.86
C SER A 676 -24.83 0.81 -36.92
N ALA A 677 -25.57 0.71 -38.02
CA ALA A 677 -26.88 1.37 -38.13
C ALA A 677 -27.83 0.74 -37.11
N ALA A 678 -28.15 1.46 -36.04
CA ALA A 678 -29.18 1.04 -35.10
C ALA A 678 -30.52 0.95 -35.88
N GLU A 679 -31.07 -0.25 -36.01
CA GLU A 679 -32.50 -0.38 -36.32
C GLU A 679 -33.27 0.33 -35.20
N PRO A 680 -34.14 1.32 -35.51
CA PRO A 680 -34.92 2.00 -34.50
C PRO A 680 -35.93 1.02 -33.90
N VAL A 681 -35.87 0.84 -32.57
CA VAL A 681 -36.87 0.10 -31.78
C VAL A 681 -38.19 0.85 -31.72
#